data_AF-W6PQ03-F1
#
_entry.id   AF-W6PQ03-F1
#
_cell.length_a   1.000
_cell.length_b   1.000
_cell.length_c   1.000
_cell.angle_alpha   90.00
_cell.angle_beta   90.00
_cell.angle_gamma   90.00
#
_symmetry.space_group_name_H-M   'P 1'
#
loop_
_entity.id
_entity.type
_entity.pdbx_description
1 polymer ?
#
loop_
_entity_poly.entity_id
_entity_poly.type
_entity_poly.pdbx_seq_one_letter_code
_entity_poly.pdbx_strand_id
1 'polypeptide(L)'
;MGWLTFIIAATVYCLTIEPTASFWDCPEFITTGYKLEVGHPPGAPFFMLVANLFSQFASDVTTVAKMVNYMSALMSGACILFLFWSITHLVRKLIITDENNITKGQLITVMGSGLIGALVYTFSDTFWFSAVEGEVYAFSSLFTAVVFWLILKWEDVADQPHSDRWIILIAYLTGLSIGVHLLNLLCLPAIVLVYYYKKTPNATAKGSLIALLGSMVLVAAVLYGIVPGIVKVGGWFELLFVNGLGMSFNSGVVVYIILLAAALIWGVYESYTEKNKARMAISFILTIALLGIPFYGHGASSIIIGILVIAALGLYLAPSVQAKIKERWRITARTMNTALLCTMMIVIGYSSYALIVIRSTANTPMDQNSPEDIFTLGEYLGREQYGTRPLFYGPAFSSKVALDVKDGYCIPRQSEAGSKFVRKEKTSPDEKDSYIELPGRVEYEYAQNMFFPRMYSSSHAPLYKQWVDIKGHDVPYDQCGEMVMVNMPNQWENIKFFFSYQLNFMYWRYFMWNFAGRQNDIQGSGEIEHGNWITGIPFIDNLLVGNQELLPQDLKNNKGHNVFYCLPLILGLIGLFWQAYHSQRGIQQFWVVFFLFFMTGIAIVLYLNQTPAQPRERDYAYAGSFYAFAIWVGMGVAGIIRMLREYS
;
A
#
# COMPACT_ATOMS: atom_id res chain seq x y z
N MET A 1 -7.72 22.96 -18.84
CA MET A 1 -8.63 21.90 -18.34
C MET A 1 -8.11 21.24 -17.08
N GLY A 2 -6.98 20.52 -17.05
CA GLY A 2 -6.50 19.89 -15.82
C GLY A 2 -6.40 20.83 -14.61
N TRP A 3 -5.74 21.99 -14.77
CA TRP A 3 -5.69 23.02 -13.71
C TRP A 3 -7.06 23.57 -13.30
N LEU A 4 -8.03 23.62 -14.21
CA LEU A 4 -9.40 24.01 -13.86
C LEU A 4 -10.05 22.93 -12.98
N THR A 5 -9.86 21.65 -13.31
CA THR A 5 -10.32 20.52 -12.49
C THR A 5 -9.67 20.53 -11.11
N PHE A 6 -8.37 20.83 -11.03
CA PHE A 6 -7.68 21.06 -9.75
C PHE A 6 -8.34 22.17 -8.94
N ILE A 7 -8.58 23.35 -9.54
CA ILE A 7 -9.19 24.48 -8.85
C ILE A 7 -10.58 24.11 -8.34
N ILE A 8 -11.41 23.44 -9.14
CA ILE A 8 -12.74 22.99 -8.70
C ILE A 8 -12.61 22.06 -7.48
N ALA A 9 -11.79 21.02 -7.55
CA ALA A 9 -11.62 20.07 -6.46
C ALA A 9 -11.04 20.73 -5.20
N ALA A 10 -9.96 21.50 -5.34
CA ALA A 10 -9.33 22.21 -4.24
C ALA A 10 -10.31 23.21 -3.59
N THR A 11 -11.08 23.96 -4.37
CA THR A 11 -12.10 24.88 -3.83
C THR A 11 -13.18 24.12 -3.07
N VAL A 12 -13.74 23.04 -3.64
CA VAL A 12 -14.77 22.24 -2.96
C VAL A 12 -14.26 21.69 -1.64
N TYR A 13 -13.09 21.05 -1.63
CA TYR A 13 -12.52 20.48 -0.41
C TYR A 13 -12.15 21.57 0.60
N CYS A 14 -11.52 22.66 0.18
CA CYS A 14 -11.18 23.79 1.05
C CYS A 14 -12.42 24.45 1.69
N LEU A 15 -13.57 24.46 1.00
CA LEU A 15 -14.83 24.97 1.54
C LEU A 15 -15.53 24.00 2.49
N THR A 16 -15.15 22.73 2.47
CA THR A 16 -15.78 21.64 3.24
C THR A 16 -14.82 20.95 4.19
N ILE A 17 -13.64 21.52 4.43
CA ILE A 17 -12.69 21.00 5.43
C ILE A 17 -13.36 20.89 6.80
N GLU A 18 -12.94 19.89 7.55
CA GLU A 18 -13.25 19.84 8.97
C GLU A 18 -12.67 21.09 9.65
N PRO A 19 -13.47 21.84 10.43
CA PRO A 19 -13.00 23.09 11.05
C PRO A 19 -11.99 22.83 12.17
N THR A 20 -12.00 21.63 12.75
CA THR A 20 -11.16 21.18 13.85
C THR A 20 -10.57 19.80 13.53
N ALA A 21 -10.02 19.10 14.52
CA ALA A 21 -9.67 17.70 14.34
C ALA A 21 -10.94 16.84 14.24
N SER A 22 -11.03 16.00 13.20
CA SER A 22 -12.08 14.99 13.07
C SER A 22 -11.82 13.82 14.02
N PHE A 23 -12.76 12.87 14.07
CA PHE A 23 -12.67 11.70 14.93
C PHE A 23 -11.55 10.72 14.48
N TRP A 24 -11.18 9.76 15.34
CA TRP A 24 -10.12 8.75 15.10
C TRP A 24 -8.68 9.27 15.14
N ASP A 25 -7.91 9.03 14.07
CA ASP A 25 -6.45 9.22 14.03
C ASP A 25 -6.08 10.66 13.66
N CYS A 26 -7.02 11.44 13.13
CA CYS A 26 -6.80 12.81 12.70
C CYS A 26 -6.24 13.74 13.79
N PRO A 27 -6.74 13.75 15.05
CA PRO A 27 -6.16 14.56 16.12
C PRO A 27 -4.71 14.17 16.42
N GLU A 28 -4.40 12.88 16.34
CA GLU A 28 -3.04 12.37 16.53
C GLU A 28 -2.12 12.85 15.41
N PHE A 29 -2.50 12.65 14.14
CA PHE A 29 -1.72 13.11 12.98
C PHE A 29 -1.50 14.64 12.97
N ILE A 30 -2.51 15.41 13.36
CA ILE A 30 -2.40 16.86 13.48
C ILE A 30 -1.41 17.24 14.59
N THR A 31 -1.51 16.62 15.77
CA THR A 31 -0.60 16.90 16.89
C THR A 31 0.83 16.49 16.56
N THR A 32 1.03 15.29 16.00
CA THR A 32 2.35 14.81 15.59
C THR A 32 2.96 15.67 14.49
N GLY A 33 2.17 16.16 13.54
CA GLY A 33 2.62 17.14 12.55
C GLY A 33 3.00 18.49 13.16
N TYR A 34 2.16 19.05 14.04
CA TYR A 34 2.38 20.36 14.64
C TYR A 34 3.63 20.40 15.53
N LYS A 35 3.80 19.40 16.41
CA LYS A 35 4.87 19.36 17.41
C LYS A 35 6.04 18.44 17.03
N LEU A 36 5.96 17.78 15.86
CA LEU A 36 6.90 16.74 15.42
C LEU A 36 7.05 15.65 16.51
N GLU A 37 5.92 15.13 16.98
CA GLU A 37 5.86 14.08 18.00
C GLU A 37 5.73 12.69 17.36
N VAL A 38 6.03 11.63 18.10
CA VAL A 38 6.03 10.26 17.56
C VAL A 38 4.67 9.60 17.84
N GLY A 39 3.83 9.56 16.80
CA GLY A 39 2.52 8.91 16.83
C GLY A 39 2.60 7.38 16.68
N HIS A 40 1.45 6.76 16.50
CA HIS A 40 1.34 5.32 16.37
C HIS A 40 2.11 4.77 15.15
N PRO A 41 2.63 3.53 15.22
CA PRO A 41 3.44 3.01 14.13
C PRO A 41 2.66 2.83 12.83
N PRO A 42 3.22 3.26 11.68
CA PRO A 42 4.63 3.53 11.43
C PRO A 42 4.93 5.04 11.34
N GLY A 43 4.20 5.90 12.04
CA GLY A 43 4.55 7.31 12.30
C GLY A 43 4.37 8.34 11.19
N ALA A 44 4.37 7.92 9.91
CA ALA A 44 4.18 8.80 8.75
C ALA A 44 5.05 10.11 8.76
N PRO A 45 6.39 10.00 8.92
CA PRO A 45 7.26 11.16 9.12
C PRO A 45 7.26 12.18 7.97
N PHE A 46 7.07 11.76 6.73
CA PHE A 46 6.98 12.71 5.62
C PHE A 46 5.68 13.51 5.67
N PHE A 47 4.56 12.88 6.07
CA PHE A 47 3.32 13.60 6.36
C PHE A 47 3.55 14.62 7.49
N MET A 48 4.20 14.21 8.59
CA MET A 48 4.49 15.11 9.71
C MET A 48 5.28 16.35 9.29
N LEU A 49 6.30 16.19 8.44
CA LEU A 49 7.11 17.31 7.95
C LEU A 49 6.28 18.32 7.14
N VAL A 50 5.37 17.84 6.27
CA VAL A 50 4.52 18.75 5.50
C VAL A 50 3.40 19.34 6.36
N ALA A 51 2.82 18.57 7.27
CA ALA A 51 1.85 19.06 8.25
C ALA A 51 2.47 20.14 9.14
N ASN A 52 3.74 19.99 9.53
CA ASN A 52 4.47 21.01 10.27
C ASN A 52 4.59 22.30 9.46
N LEU A 53 5.00 22.22 8.19
CA LEU A 53 5.06 23.38 7.30
C LEU A 53 3.70 24.09 7.23
N PHE A 54 2.60 23.34 7.06
CA PHE A 54 1.26 23.93 6.98
C PHE A 54 0.82 24.55 8.30
N SER A 55 1.16 23.93 9.44
CA SER A 55 0.85 24.46 10.76
C SER A 55 1.49 25.83 11.03
N GLN A 56 2.60 26.17 10.37
CA GLN A 56 3.25 27.48 10.50
C GLN A 56 2.44 28.61 9.87
N PHE A 57 1.44 28.31 9.02
CA PHE A 57 0.50 29.31 8.50
C PHE A 57 -0.69 29.57 9.43
N ALA A 58 -0.78 28.86 10.56
CA ALA A 58 -1.83 29.11 11.56
C ALA A 58 -1.58 30.45 12.26
N SER A 59 -2.64 31.23 12.45
CA SER A 59 -2.56 32.50 13.19
C SER A 59 -2.35 32.29 14.69
N ASP A 60 -2.80 31.15 15.19
CA ASP A 60 -2.78 30.76 16.60
C ASP A 60 -3.06 29.25 16.72
N VAL A 61 -2.93 28.70 17.94
CA VAL A 61 -3.03 27.25 18.18
C VAL A 61 -4.41 26.68 17.79
N THR A 62 -5.48 27.46 17.87
CA THR A 62 -6.84 26.99 17.54
C THR A 62 -7.04 26.76 16.04
N THR A 63 -6.19 27.35 15.19
CA THR A 63 -6.28 27.24 13.72
C THR A 63 -5.29 26.23 13.13
N VAL A 64 -4.48 25.56 13.96
CA VAL A 64 -3.52 24.53 13.52
C VAL A 64 -4.21 23.37 12.80
N ALA A 65 -5.24 22.79 13.43
CA ALA A 65 -6.01 21.68 12.83
C ALA A 65 -6.58 22.07 11.46
N LYS A 66 -7.13 23.27 11.36
CA LYS A 66 -7.65 23.82 10.11
C LYS A 66 -6.59 23.90 9.01
N MET A 67 -5.36 24.33 9.34
CA MET A 67 -4.27 24.41 8.35
C MET A 67 -3.80 23.04 7.87
N VAL A 68 -3.77 22.04 8.76
CA VAL A 68 -3.46 20.65 8.38
C VAL A 68 -4.59 20.04 7.55
N ASN A 69 -5.86 20.36 7.83
CA ASN A 69 -6.97 19.93 6.97
C ASN A 69 -6.92 20.60 5.58
N TYR A 70 -6.52 21.88 5.49
CA TYR A 70 -6.25 22.54 4.21
C TYR A 70 -5.13 21.86 3.42
N MET A 71 -4.08 21.37 4.09
CA MET A 71 -3.04 20.57 3.44
C MET A 71 -3.65 19.34 2.76
N SER A 72 -4.46 18.55 3.48
CA SER A 72 -5.15 17.39 2.92
C SER A 72 -6.05 17.74 1.74
N ALA A 73 -6.81 18.83 1.83
CA ALA A 73 -7.68 19.32 0.76
C ALA A 73 -6.88 19.67 -0.50
N LEU A 74 -5.74 20.33 -0.36
CA LEU A 74 -4.87 20.70 -1.50
C LEU A 74 -4.17 19.48 -2.11
N MET A 75 -3.68 18.54 -1.27
CA MET A 75 -3.09 17.29 -1.77
C MET A 75 -4.13 16.45 -2.53
N SER A 76 -5.37 16.43 -2.05
CA SER A 76 -6.48 15.74 -2.71
C SER A 76 -6.90 16.44 -4.00
N GLY A 77 -6.92 17.78 -4.04
CA GLY A 77 -7.09 18.53 -5.27
C GLY A 77 -6.00 18.20 -6.31
N ALA A 78 -4.75 18.08 -5.87
CA ALA A 78 -3.63 17.67 -6.72
C ALA A 78 -3.80 16.22 -7.20
N CYS A 79 -4.31 15.30 -6.37
CA CYS A 79 -4.66 13.94 -6.81
C CYS A 79 -5.64 13.97 -7.99
N ILE A 80 -6.68 14.81 -7.94
CA ILE A 80 -7.66 14.99 -9.03
C ILE A 80 -7.00 15.53 -10.31
N LEU A 81 -6.02 16.44 -10.20
CA LEU A 81 -5.24 16.92 -11.35
C LEU A 81 -4.55 15.77 -12.10
N PHE A 82 -3.89 14.89 -11.35
CA PHE A 82 -3.16 13.75 -11.92
C PHE A 82 -4.11 12.64 -12.40
N LEU A 83 -5.29 12.47 -11.79
CA LEU A 83 -6.36 11.64 -12.34
C LEU A 83 -6.81 12.16 -13.70
N PHE A 84 -7.11 13.46 -13.81
CA PHE A 84 -7.48 14.09 -15.08
C PHE A 84 -6.42 13.82 -16.15
N TRP A 85 -5.14 14.06 -15.84
CA TRP A 85 -4.08 13.84 -16.83
C TRP A 85 -3.90 12.36 -17.19
N SER A 86 -4.06 11.44 -16.25
CA SER A 86 -4.00 10.00 -16.52
C SER A 86 -5.12 9.56 -17.46
N ILE A 87 -6.35 10.02 -17.24
CA ILE A 87 -7.50 9.72 -18.11
C ILE A 87 -7.26 10.31 -19.50
N THR A 88 -6.89 11.59 -19.60
CA THR A 88 -6.65 12.21 -20.91
C THR A 88 -5.52 11.53 -21.68
N HIS A 89 -4.46 11.08 -21.01
CA HIS A 89 -3.39 10.30 -21.63
C HIS A 89 -3.91 8.99 -22.21
N LEU A 90 -4.63 8.21 -21.42
CA LEU A 90 -5.15 6.90 -21.81
C LEU A 90 -6.12 7.02 -22.98
N VAL A 91 -7.07 7.95 -22.91
CA VAL A 91 -8.08 8.19 -23.95
C VAL A 91 -7.45 8.74 -25.22
N ARG A 92 -6.52 9.71 -25.12
CA ARG A 92 -5.77 10.25 -26.26
C ARG A 92 -5.11 9.12 -27.06
N LYS A 93 -4.43 8.21 -26.38
CA LYS A 93 -3.70 7.10 -27.00
C LYS A 93 -4.59 6.10 -27.75
N LEU A 94 -5.89 6.03 -27.44
CA LEU A 94 -6.85 5.16 -28.13
C LEU A 94 -7.57 5.83 -29.30
N ILE A 95 -7.70 7.17 -29.28
CA ILE A 95 -8.54 7.91 -30.23
C ILE A 95 -7.73 8.75 -31.22
N ILE A 96 -6.55 9.22 -30.82
CA ILE A 96 -5.67 10.04 -31.67
C ILE A 96 -4.67 9.14 -32.37
N THR A 97 -4.77 9.08 -33.69
CA THR A 97 -3.86 8.34 -34.57
C THR A 97 -2.80 9.24 -35.22
N ASP A 98 -3.12 10.52 -35.40
CA ASP A 98 -2.23 11.56 -35.94
C ASP A 98 -2.20 12.76 -35.00
N GLU A 99 -1.09 12.93 -34.29
CA GLU A 99 -0.87 14.03 -33.34
C GLU A 99 -0.76 15.40 -34.03
N ASN A 100 -0.45 15.45 -35.34
CA ASN A 100 -0.36 16.71 -36.08
C ASN A 100 -1.75 17.23 -36.50
N ASN A 101 -2.76 16.37 -36.56
CA ASN A 101 -4.10 16.69 -37.10
C ASN A 101 -5.22 16.29 -36.12
N ILE A 102 -5.20 16.88 -34.92
CA ILE A 102 -6.23 16.63 -33.91
C ILE A 102 -7.50 17.42 -34.23
N THR A 103 -8.62 16.72 -34.47
CA THR A 103 -9.92 17.38 -34.70
C THR A 103 -10.49 17.97 -33.40
N LYS A 104 -11.32 19.02 -33.52
CA LYS A 104 -12.05 19.59 -32.37
C LYS A 104 -12.86 18.53 -31.62
N GLY A 105 -13.50 17.60 -32.35
CA GLY A 105 -14.28 16.51 -31.77
C GLY A 105 -13.43 15.54 -30.94
N GLN A 106 -12.23 15.18 -31.41
CA GLN A 106 -11.29 14.36 -30.63
C GLN A 106 -10.80 15.09 -29.39
N LEU A 107 -10.45 16.37 -29.51
CA LEU A 107 -10.03 17.19 -28.38
C LEU A 107 -11.12 17.27 -27.29
N ILE A 108 -12.37 17.54 -27.68
CA ILE A 108 -13.51 17.56 -26.75
C ILE A 108 -13.71 16.19 -26.10
N THR A 109 -13.58 15.10 -26.86
CA THR A 109 -13.71 13.74 -26.34
C THR A 109 -12.65 13.45 -25.27
N VAL A 110 -11.39 13.76 -25.55
CA VAL A 110 -10.27 13.55 -24.61
C VAL A 110 -10.44 14.40 -23.36
N MET A 111 -10.68 15.71 -23.51
CA MET A 111 -10.81 16.63 -22.37
C MET A 111 -12.07 16.36 -21.55
N GLY A 112 -13.19 16.02 -22.20
CA GLY A 112 -14.45 15.67 -21.55
C GLY A 112 -14.36 14.36 -20.78
N SER A 113 -13.69 13.36 -21.33
CA SER A 113 -13.40 12.10 -20.62
C SER A 113 -12.60 12.34 -19.34
N GLY A 114 -11.53 13.14 -19.44
CA GLY A 114 -10.72 13.53 -18.29
C GLY A 114 -11.51 14.29 -17.24
N LEU A 115 -12.32 15.27 -17.66
CA LEU A 115 -13.10 16.10 -16.76
C LEU A 115 -14.17 15.29 -16.01
N ILE A 116 -14.95 14.47 -16.71
CA ILE A 116 -16.06 13.70 -16.12
C ILE A 116 -15.52 12.64 -15.15
N GLY A 117 -14.53 11.84 -15.57
CA GLY A 117 -13.96 10.81 -14.70
C GLY A 117 -13.30 11.41 -13.46
N ALA A 118 -12.56 12.51 -13.60
CA ALA A 118 -11.94 13.18 -12.47
C ALA A 118 -12.97 13.78 -11.50
N LEU A 119 -14.03 14.44 -12.00
CA LEU A 119 -15.06 15.02 -11.14
C LEU A 119 -15.95 13.98 -10.46
N VAL A 120 -16.24 12.84 -11.11
CA VAL A 120 -16.94 11.73 -10.45
C VAL A 120 -16.16 11.24 -9.24
N TYR A 121 -14.82 11.15 -9.34
CA TYR A 121 -13.99 10.81 -8.18
C TYR A 121 -13.93 11.94 -7.14
N THR A 122 -13.88 13.20 -7.58
CA THR A 122 -13.93 14.37 -6.69
C THR A 122 -15.14 14.34 -5.75
N PHE A 123 -16.29 13.93 -6.27
CA PHE A 123 -17.55 13.90 -5.53
C PHE A 123 -17.91 12.52 -4.99
N SER A 124 -16.95 11.58 -4.98
CA SER A 124 -17.16 10.24 -4.42
C SER A 124 -17.01 10.27 -2.90
N ASP A 125 -17.96 9.66 -2.17
CA ASP A 125 -18.06 9.72 -0.70
C ASP A 125 -16.74 9.39 0.01
N THR A 126 -16.15 8.25 -0.32
CA THR A 126 -14.94 7.76 0.38
C THR A 126 -13.76 8.69 0.15
N PHE A 127 -13.58 9.19 -1.09
CA PHE A 127 -12.46 10.08 -1.38
C PHE A 127 -12.67 11.47 -0.79
N TRP A 128 -13.89 12.01 -0.86
CA TRP A 128 -14.21 13.31 -0.28
C TRP A 128 -13.99 13.29 1.23
N PHE A 129 -14.51 12.29 1.93
CA PHE A 129 -14.34 12.17 3.39
C PHE A 129 -12.86 12.26 3.81
N SER A 130 -11.98 11.50 3.16
CA SER A 130 -10.53 11.58 3.42
C SER A 130 -9.85 12.86 2.89
N ALA A 131 -10.47 13.57 1.95
CA ALA A 131 -9.89 14.79 1.38
C ALA A 131 -10.01 16.00 2.32
N VAL A 132 -10.96 15.99 3.26
CA VAL A 132 -11.30 17.13 4.12
C VAL A 132 -10.70 17.04 5.54
N GLU A 133 -10.01 15.95 5.85
CA GLU A 133 -9.42 15.69 7.17
C GLU A 133 -7.92 15.46 7.14
N GLY A 134 -7.25 15.81 8.25
CA GLY A 134 -5.79 15.74 8.45
C GLY A 134 -5.27 14.31 8.65
N GLU A 135 -5.51 13.41 7.69
CA GLU A 135 -5.05 12.02 7.71
C GLU A 135 -4.11 11.70 6.53
N VAL A 136 -3.37 10.59 6.62
CA VAL A 136 -2.36 10.18 5.63
C VAL A 136 -2.93 9.82 4.24
N TYR A 137 -4.24 9.57 4.13
CA TYR A 137 -4.85 9.03 2.91
C TYR A 137 -4.94 10.04 1.76
N ALA A 138 -5.04 11.34 2.05
CA ALA A 138 -4.95 12.38 1.03
C ALA A 138 -3.59 12.36 0.31
N PHE A 139 -2.49 12.30 1.08
CA PHE A 139 -1.14 12.15 0.53
C PHE A 139 -0.95 10.80 -0.17
N SER A 140 -1.41 9.71 0.43
CA SER A 140 -1.31 8.37 -0.18
C SER A 140 -1.97 8.33 -1.56
N SER A 141 -3.14 8.97 -1.68
CA SER A 141 -3.86 9.09 -2.94
C SER A 141 -3.11 9.96 -3.95
N LEU A 142 -2.53 11.09 -3.50
CA LEU A 142 -1.69 11.93 -4.35
C LEU A 142 -0.47 11.17 -4.89
N PHE A 143 0.27 10.45 -4.03
CA PHE A 143 1.43 9.66 -4.46
C PHE A 143 1.02 8.60 -5.49
N THR A 144 -0.07 7.89 -5.23
CA THR A 144 -0.65 6.91 -6.16
C THR A 144 -0.94 7.55 -7.52
N ALA A 145 -1.64 8.69 -7.53
CA ALA A 145 -2.03 9.39 -8.76
C ALA A 145 -0.82 9.96 -9.52
N VAL A 146 0.13 10.59 -8.82
CA VAL A 146 1.35 11.15 -9.42
C VAL A 146 2.21 10.04 -10.00
N VAL A 147 2.49 8.98 -9.25
CA VAL A 147 3.35 7.88 -9.70
C VAL A 147 2.73 7.16 -10.90
N PHE A 148 1.41 6.92 -10.88
CA PHE A 148 0.71 6.35 -12.02
C PHE A 148 0.77 7.28 -13.25
N TRP A 149 0.54 8.58 -13.08
CA TRP A 149 0.69 9.54 -14.16
C TRP A 149 2.14 9.63 -14.69
N LEU A 150 3.15 9.56 -13.82
CA LEU A 150 4.56 9.63 -14.19
C LEU A 150 4.98 8.47 -15.08
N ILE A 151 4.46 7.26 -14.86
CA ILE A 151 4.79 6.12 -15.74
C ILE A 151 4.12 6.27 -17.12
N LEU A 152 2.92 6.85 -17.17
CA LEU A 152 2.27 7.22 -18.43
C LEU A 152 3.07 8.33 -19.13
N LYS A 153 3.60 9.29 -18.37
CA LYS A 153 4.47 10.34 -18.92
C LYS A 153 5.79 9.78 -19.44
N TRP A 154 6.37 8.82 -18.73
CA TRP A 154 7.54 8.08 -19.19
C TRP A 154 7.25 7.34 -20.49
N GLU A 155 6.07 6.71 -20.60
CA GLU A 155 5.67 5.96 -21.80
C GLU A 155 5.73 6.81 -23.07
N ASP A 156 5.25 8.06 -23.01
CA ASP A 156 5.28 9.02 -24.13
C ASP A 156 6.70 9.33 -24.62
N VAL A 157 7.69 9.30 -23.72
CA VAL A 157 9.05 9.73 -24.01
C VAL A 157 10.08 8.61 -23.88
N ALA A 158 9.66 7.35 -23.73
CA ALA A 158 10.54 6.23 -23.37
C ALA A 158 11.66 5.93 -24.41
N ASP A 159 11.54 6.50 -25.60
CA ASP A 159 12.50 6.38 -26.71
C ASP A 159 13.40 7.63 -26.85
N GLN A 160 13.16 8.66 -26.05
CA GLN A 160 13.98 9.87 -26.00
C GLN A 160 15.16 9.72 -25.02
N PRO A 161 16.27 10.44 -25.24
CA PRO A 161 17.37 10.53 -24.27
C PRO A 161 16.87 11.00 -22.89
N HIS A 162 17.49 10.50 -21.83
CA HIS A 162 17.18 10.84 -20.43
C HIS A 162 15.74 10.52 -19.97
N SER A 163 14.99 9.70 -20.70
CA SER A 163 13.65 9.27 -20.31
C SER A 163 13.61 8.54 -18.96
N ASP A 164 14.68 7.83 -18.60
CA ASP A 164 14.80 7.09 -17.32
C ASP A 164 14.69 8.00 -16.07
N ARG A 165 14.84 9.33 -16.21
CA ARG A 165 14.61 10.29 -15.11
C ARG A 165 13.22 10.16 -14.49
N TRP A 166 12.23 9.78 -15.29
CA TRP A 166 10.86 9.58 -14.81
C TRP A 166 10.75 8.33 -13.93
N ILE A 167 11.47 7.25 -14.27
CA ILE A 167 11.55 6.03 -13.45
C ILE A 167 12.26 6.33 -12.14
N ILE A 168 13.34 7.12 -12.19
CA ILE A 168 14.09 7.56 -11.01
C ILE A 168 13.21 8.44 -10.10
N LEU A 169 12.41 9.34 -10.67
CA LEU A 169 11.44 10.14 -9.91
C LEU A 169 10.34 9.28 -9.29
N ILE A 170 9.83 8.27 -10.01
CA ILE A 170 8.89 7.28 -9.46
C ILE A 170 9.52 6.57 -8.25
N ALA A 171 10.78 6.16 -8.34
CA ALA A 171 11.49 5.51 -7.24
C ALA A 171 11.64 6.45 -6.03
N TYR A 172 11.98 7.73 -6.25
CA TYR A 172 12.04 8.74 -5.19
C TYR A 172 10.70 8.91 -4.48
N LEU A 173 9.63 9.12 -5.24
CA LEU A 173 8.28 9.29 -4.70
C LEU A 173 7.78 8.02 -4.02
N THR A 174 8.20 6.84 -4.49
CA THR A 174 7.92 5.57 -3.82
C THR A 174 8.61 5.49 -2.46
N GLY A 175 9.88 5.89 -2.38
CA GLY A 175 10.62 5.99 -1.11
C GLY A 175 9.97 6.98 -0.13
N LEU A 176 9.60 8.17 -0.60
CA LEU A 176 8.90 9.17 0.21
C LEU A 176 7.54 8.68 0.69
N SER A 177 6.80 7.99 -0.18
CA SER A 177 5.49 7.43 0.16
C SER A 177 5.59 6.41 1.29
N ILE A 178 6.69 5.67 1.45
CA ILE A 178 6.86 4.77 2.61
C ILE A 178 6.78 5.57 3.92
N GLY A 179 7.33 6.80 3.93
CA GLY A 179 7.21 7.76 5.03
C GLY A 179 5.83 8.43 5.17
N VAL A 180 4.82 7.99 4.41
CA VAL A 180 3.41 8.38 4.59
C VAL A 180 2.54 7.14 4.76
N HIS A 181 2.48 6.31 3.73
CA HIS A 181 1.74 5.06 3.69
C HIS A 181 2.29 4.12 2.60
N LEU A 182 2.32 2.82 2.89
CA LEU A 182 2.80 1.76 1.98
C LEU A 182 1.90 1.49 0.74
N LEU A 183 0.73 2.15 0.61
CA LEU A 183 -0.26 1.78 -0.42
C LEU A 183 0.23 2.10 -1.85
N ASN A 184 1.11 3.10 -2.01
CA ASN A 184 1.67 3.43 -3.32
C ASN A 184 2.45 2.26 -3.96
N LEU A 185 2.98 1.31 -3.17
CA LEU A 185 3.65 0.12 -3.69
C LEU A 185 2.71 -0.79 -4.49
N LEU A 186 1.40 -0.68 -4.26
CA LEU A 186 0.37 -1.41 -4.99
C LEU A 186 0.21 -0.91 -6.44
N CYS A 187 0.79 0.25 -6.79
CA CYS A 187 0.87 0.73 -8.15
C CYS A 187 1.94 0.00 -8.99
N LEU A 188 2.91 -0.67 -8.35
CA LEU A 188 4.05 -1.29 -9.05
C LEU A 188 3.63 -2.28 -10.14
N PRO A 189 2.62 -3.16 -9.95
CA PRO A 189 2.16 -4.03 -11.02
C PRO A 189 1.67 -3.28 -12.26
N ALA A 190 0.91 -2.20 -12.08
CA ALA A 190 0.46 -1.37 -13.20
C ALA A 190 1.63 -0.66 -13.90
N ILE A 191 2.60 -0.14 -13.13
CA ILE A 191 3.82 0.52 -13.64
C ILE A 191 4.65 -0.46 -14.47
N VAL A 192 4.88 -1.66 -13.96
CA VAL A 192 5.63 -2.71 -14.66
C VAL A 192 4.92 -3.14 -15.94
N LEU A 193 3.59 -3.22 -15.94
CA LEU A 193 2.82 -3.49 -17.17
C LEU A 193 2.99 -2.38 -18.21
N VAL A 194 2.92 -1.10 -17.83
CA VAL A 194 3.18 0.02 -18.76
C VAL A 194 4.59 -0.10 -19.34
N TYR A 195 5.59 -0.36 -18.49
CA TYR A 195 6.97 -0.58 -18.93
C TYR A 195 7.08 -1.74 -19.93
N TYR A 196 6.49 -2.88 -19.60
CA TYR A 196 6.51 -4.09 -20.41
C TYR A 196 5.86 -3.87 -21.78
N TYR A 197 4.65 -3.30 -21.81
CA TYR A 197 3.92 -3.03 -23.06
C TYR A 197 4.64 -2.00 -23.93
N LYS A 198 5.29 -0.99 -23.34
CA LYS A 198 6.08 -0.02 -24.11
C LYS A 198 7.37 -0.61 -24.69
N LYS A 199 8.06 -1.48 -23.96
CA LYS A 199 9.33 -2.08 -24.41
C LYS A 199 9.16 -3.38 -25.19
N THR A 200 7.96 -3.96 -25.23
CA THR A 200 7.67 -5.22 -25.93
C THR A 200 6.54 -5.04 -26.95
N PRO A 201 6.85 -4.71 -28.22
CA PRO A 201 5.84 -4.45 -29.26
C PRO A 201 4.87 -5.62 -29.50
N ASN A 202 5.36 -6.86 -29.39
CA ASN A 202 4.56 -8.09 -29.54
C ASN A 202 4.21 -8.68 -28.17
N ALA A 203 3.72 -7.85 -27.25
CA ALA A 203 3.36 -8.29 -25.92
C ALA A 203 2.30 -9.40 -25.96
N THR A 204 2.58 -10.51 -25.29
CA THR A 204 1.67 -11.66 -25.17
C THR A 204 1.10 -11.75 -23.76
N ALA A 205 -0.05 -12.43 -23.60
CA ALA A 205 -0.64 -12.70 -22.29
C ALA A 205 0.34 -13.43 -21.35
N LYS A 206 1.11 -14.38 -21.89
CA LYS A 206 2.17 -15.07 -21.13
C LYS A 206 3.23 -14.10 -20.61
N GLY A 207 3.68 -13.16 -21.45
CA GLY A 207 4.66 -12.16 -21.03
C GLY A 207 4.07 -11.15 -20.03
N SER A 208 2.80 -10.77 -20.16
CA SER A 208 2.10 -9.96 -19.16
C SER A 208 2.05 -10.66 -17.80
N LEU A 209 1.75 -11.97 -17.77
CA LEU A 209 1.74 -12.76 -16.54
C LEU A 209 3.13 -12.83 -15.90
N ILE A 210 4.19 -13.02 -16.69
CA ILE A 210 5.58 -13.00 -16.20
C ILE A 210 5.94 -11.62 -15.65
N ALA A 211 5.55 -10.54 -16.32
CA ALA A 211 5.77 -9.17 -15.87
C ALA A 211 5.06 -8.91 -14.52
N LEU A 212 3.83 -9.40 -14.36
CA LEU A 212 3.08 -9.32 -13.11
C LEU A 212 3.75 -10.11 -11.98
N LEU A 213 4.17 -11.35 -12.23
CA LEU A 213 4.93 -12.12 -11.24
C LEU A 213 6.22 -11.40 -10.84
N GLY A 214 6.95 -10.83 -11.81
CA GLY A 214 8.13 -10.01 -11.54
C GLY A 214 7.81 -8.77 -10.72
N SER A 215 6.66 -8.12 -10.94
CA SER A 215 6.22 -6.98 -10.15
C SER A 215 5.88 -7.36 -8.70
N MET A 216 5.31 -8.55 -8.47
CA MET A 216 5.05 -9.05 -7.11
C MET A 216 6.35 -9.35 -6.37
N VAL A 217 7.35 -9.90 -7.07
CA VAL A 217 8.71 -10.05 -6.51
C VAL A 217 9.33 -8.69 -6.19
N LEU A 218 9.14 -7.68 -7.03
CA LEU A 218 9.62 -6.32 -6.75
C LEU A 218 8.93 -5.70 -5.52
N VAL A 219 7.60 -5.84 -5.40
CA VAL A 219 6.85 -5.41 -4.21
C VAL A 219 7.40 -6.10 -2.96
N ALA A 220 7.60 -7.42 -3.00
CA ALA A 220 8.16 -8.18 -1.90
C ALA A 220 9.61 -7.76 -1.57
N ALA A 221 10.43 -7.49 -2.57
CA ALA A 221 11.81 -7.01 -2.38
C ALA A 221 11.85 -5.64 -1.69
N VAL A 222 10.91 -4.75 -1.96
CA VAL A 222 10.81 -3.46 -1.26
C VAL A 222 10.28 -3.65 0.17
N LEU A 223 9.14 -4.35 0.33
CA LEU A 223 8.43 -4.50 1.60
C LEU A 223 9.17 -5.39 2.61
N TYR A 224 9.69 -6.52 2.17
CA TYR A 224 10.32 -7.52 3.03
C TYR A 224 11.85 -7.57 2.89
N GLY A 225 12.40 -6.94 1.84
CA GLY A 225 13.84 -6.85 1.62
C GLY A 225 14.42 -5.53 2.11
N ILE A 226 14.11 -4.41 1.45
CA ILE A 226 14.75 -3.12 1.73
C ILE A 226 14.39 -2.60 3.12
N VAL A 227 13.11 -2.49 3.46
CA VAL A 227 12.68 -1.87 4.73
C VAL A 227 13.22 -2.66 5.95
N PRO A 228 12.97 -3.98 6.08
CA PRO A 228 13.55 -4.77 7.19
C PRO A 228 15.05 -5.01 7.04
N GLY A 229 15.57 -5.08 5.82
CA GLY A 229 16.98 -5.34 5.56
C GLY A 229 17.88 -4.20 6.03
N ILE A 230 17.45 -2.95 5.84
CA ILE A 230 18.18 -1.77 6.35
C ILE A 230 18.26 -1.82 7.88
N VAL A 231 17.15 -2.14 8.54
CA VAL A 231 17.08 -2.31 10.00
C VAL A 231 18.04 -3.42 10.45
N LYS A 232 18.02 -4.56 9.76
CA LYS A 232 18.79 -5.74 10.12
C LYS A 232 20.30 -5.56 9.98
N VAL A 233 20.75 -5.08 8.83
CA VAL A 233 22.19 -4.84 8.60
C VAL A 233 22.65 -3.68 9.50
N GLY A 234 21.84 -2.64 9.66
CA GLY A 234 22.10 -1.57 10.62
C GLY A 234 22.26 -2.08 12.05
N GLY A 235 21.41 -3.02 12.48
CA GLY A 235 21.51 -3.68 13.78
C GLY A 235 22.82 -4.46 13.97
N TRP A 236 23.34 -5.11 12.93
CA TRP A 236 24.65 -5.79 13.02
C TRP A 236 25.81 -4.81 13.23
N PHE A 237 25.80 -3.68 12.52
CA PHE A 237 26.77 -2.62 12.75
C PHE A 237 26.61 -2.02 14.15
N GLU A 238 25.37 -1.80 14.60
CA GLU A 238 25.09 -1.29 15.93
C GLU A 238 25.67 -2.19 17.02
N LEU A 239 25.44 -3.50 16.95
CA LEU A 239 26.04 -4.46 17.90
C LEU A 239 27.57 -4.50 17.81
N LEU A 240 28.14 -4.46 16.60
CA LEU A 240 29.59 -4.47 16.41
C LEU A 240 30.26 -3.27 17.10
N PHE A 241 29.71 -2.07 16.91
CA PHE A 241 30.31 -0.84 17.44
C PHE A 241 30.01 -0.63 18.92
N VAL A 242 28.78 -0.89 19.37
CA VAL A 242 28.39 -0.69 20.77
C VAL A 242 28.89 -1.85 21.63
N ASN A 243 28.45 -3.08 21.37
CA ASN A 243 28.83 -4.23 22.19
C ASN A 243 30.27 -4.68 21.93
N GLY A 244 30.74 -4.60 20.69
CA GLY A 244 32.09 -5.05 20.32
C GLY A 244 33.19 -4.04 20.61
N LEU A 245 33.00 -2.77 20.21
CA LEU A 245 34.02 -1.70 20.38
C LEU A 245 33.78 -0.82 21.62
N GLY A 246 32.63 -0.95 22.30
CA GLY A 246 32.30 -0.19 23.50
C GLY A 246 32.03 1.29 23.21
N MET A 247 31.49 1.61 22.02
CA MET A 247 31.07 2.96 21.65
C MET A 247 29.66 3.28 22.16
N SER A 248 29.25 4.55 22.07
CA SER A 248 27.91 4.97 22.48
C SER A 248 26.82 4.43 21.56
N PHE A 249 25.59 4.37 22.06
CA PHE A 249 24.40 4.03 21.26
C PHE A 249 24.31 4.85 19.96
N ASN A 250 23.73 4.24 18.93
CA ASN A 250 23.55 4.72 17.55
C ASN A 250 24.84 4.93 16.74
N SER A 251 26.03 4.70 17.32
CA SER A 251 27.31 4.88 16.61
C SER A 251 27.48 3.92 15.43
N GLY A 252 27.06 2.66 15.58
CA GLY A 252 27.15 1.68 14.51
C GLY A 252 26.17 1.97 13.38
N VAL A 253 24.95 2.41 13.71
CA VAL A 253 23.95 2.85 12.72
C VAL A 253 24.47 4.00 11.86
N VAL A 254 25.12 5.01 12.47
CA VAL A 254 25.70 6.15 11.73
C VAL A 254 26.78 5.67 10.76
N VAL A 255 27.69 4.80 11.20
CA VAL A 255 28.74 4.22 10.33
C VAL A 255 28.11 3.42 9.19
N TYR A 256 27.11 2.61 9.48
CA TYR A 256 26.37 1.85 8.47
C TYR A 256 25.73 2.75 7.41
N ILE A 257 25.07 3.84 7.79
CA ILE A 257 24.46 4.78 6.85
C ILE A 257 25.52 5.41 5.93
N ILE A 258 26.67 5.81 6.48
CA ILE A 258 27.79 6.36 5.69
C ILE A 258 28.30 5.32 4.68
N LEU A 259 28.48 4.06 5.10
CA LEU A 259 28.94 2.99 4.22
C LEU A 259 27.92 2.63 3.14
N LEU A 260 26.63 2.60 3.48
CA LEU A 260 25.55 2.39 2.50
C LEU A 260 25.54 3.52 1.46
N ALA A 261 25.64 4.77 1.89
CA ALA A 261 25.72 5.93 1.00
C ALA A 261 26.96 5.87 0.09
N ALA A 262 28.13 5.55 0.66
CA ALA A 262 29.37 5.39 -0.10
C ALA A 262 29.27 4.26 -1.14
N ALA A 263 28.68 3.12 -0.76
CA ALA A 263 28.48 2.00 -1.67
C ALA A 263 27.51 2.34 -2.81
N LEU A 264 26.41 3.05 -2.51
CA LEU A 264 25.46 3.53 -3.54
C LEU A 264 26.14 4.48 -4.52
N ILE A 265 26.85 5.50 -4.02
CA ILE A 265 27.58 6.48 -4.84
C ILE A 265 28.63 5.77 -5.70
N TRP A 266 29.39 4.83 -5.11
CA TRP A 266 30.38 4.06 -5.82
C TRP A 266 29.75 3.18 -6.92
N GLY A 267 28.64 2.50 -6.61
CA GLY A 267 27.88 1.71 -7.58
C GLY A 267 27.42 2.55 -8.78
N VAL A 268 26.83 3.72 -8.51
CA VAL A 268 26.37 4.65 -9.55
C VAL A 268 27.55 5.12 -10.41
N TYR A 269 28.67 5.48 -9.78
CA TYR A 269 29.89 5.91 -10.50
C TYR A 269 30.48 4.81 -11.40
N GLU A 270 30.62 3.59 -10.90
CA GLU A 270 31.19 2.47 -11.68
C GLU A 270 30.27 2.06 -12.84
N SER A 271 28.96 2.05 -12.62
CA SER A 271 27.98 1.72 -13.66
C SER A 271 27.80 2.84 -14.69
N TYR A 272 28.15 4.09 -14.35
CA TYR A 272 28.14 5.21 -15.29
C TYR A 272 29.43 5.30 -16.11
N THR A 273 30.60 5.09 -15.48
CA THR A 273 31.89 5.24 -16.16
C THR A 273 32.32 4.00 -16.95
N GLU A 274 31.77 2.83 -16.61
CA GLU A 274 31.98 1.55 -17.29
C GLU A 274 33.46 1.12 -17.45
N LYS A 275 34.35 1.65 -16.59
CA LYS A 275 35.80 1.40 -16.69
C LYS A 275 36.18 -0.07 -16.45
N ASN A 276 35.48 -0.75 -15.54
CA ASN A 276 35.78 -2.14 -15.19
C ASN A 276 34.50 -2.90 -14.79
N LYS A 277 34.13 -3.91 -15.57
CA LYS A 277 32.92 -4.72 -15.34
C LYS A 277 32.93 -5.48 -14.01
N ALA A 278 34.10 -5.91 -13.52
CA ALA A 278 34.21 -6.59 -12.24
C ALA A 278 33.97 -5.62 -11.08
N ARG A 279 34.55 -4.41 -11.13
CA ARG A 279 34.30 -3.35 -10.12
C ARG A 279 32.84 -2.96 -10.09
N MET A 280 32.21 -2.82 -11.25
CA MET A 280 30.78 -2.56 -11.38
C MET A 280 29.93 -3.67 -10.73
N ALA A 281 30.24 -4.94 -11.01
CA ALA A 281 29.56 -6.07 -10.36
C ALA A 281 29.72 -6.07 -8.84
N ILE A 282 30.95 -5.87 -8.35
CA ILE A 282 31.25 -5.85 -6.92
C ILE A 282 30.52 -4.71 -6.21
N SER A 283 30.55 -3.50 -6.75
CA SER A 283 29.91 -2.34 -6.11
C SER A 283 28.40 -2.53 -6.01
N PHE A 284 27.75 -3.06 -7.03
CA PHE A 284 26.32 -3.39 -6.98
C PHE A 284 25.98 -4.49 -5.98
N ILE A 285 26.74 -5.58 -5.96
CA ILE A 285 26.54 -6.66 -5.00
C ILE A 285 26.71 -6.14 -3.56
N LEU A 286 27.72 -5.31 -3.32
CA LEU A 286 27.93 -4.66 -2.02
C LEU A 286 26.75 -3.78 -1.64
N THR A 287 26.20 -2.98 -2.57
CA THR A 287 24.98 -2.20 -2.33
C THR A 287 23.80 -3.08 -1.96
N ILE A 288 23.54 -4.15 -2.72
CA ILE A 288 22.42 -5.08 -2.44
C ILE A 288 22.59 -5.77 -1.08
N ALA A 289 23.82 -6.15 -0.73
CA ALA A 289 24.13 -6.72 0.57
C ALA A 289 23.90 -5.72 1.71
N LEU A 290 24.39 -4.48 1.57
CA LEU A 290 24.21 -3.44 2.60
C LEU A 290 22.75 -3.05 2.78
N LEU A 291 21.93 -3.05 1.74
CA LEU A 291 20.47 -2.86 1.86
C LEU A 291 19.76 -3.98 2.62
N GLY A 292 20.43 -5.11 2.83
CA GLY A 292 19.92 -6.25 3.55
C GLY A 292 18.92 -7.13 2.80
N ILE A 293 18.65 -6.85 1.50
CA ILE A 293 17.72 -7.61 0.66
C ILE A 293 17.99 -9.13 0.70
N PRO A 294 19.25 -9.62 0.67
CA PRO A 294 19.53 -11.06 0.71
C PRO A 294 19.25 -11.74 2.06
N PHE A 295 19.23 -11.00 3.17
CA PHE A 295 19.28 -11.57 4.53
C PHE A 295 17.89 -11.84 5.11
N TYR A 296 17.08 -12.64 4.43
CA TYR A 296 15.72 -13.00 4.87
C TYR A 296 15.71 -14.04 5.99
N GLY A 297 14.74 -13.95 6.91
CA GLY A 297 14.57 -14.86 8.06
C GLY A 297 15.31 -14.42 9.32
N HIS A 298 15.45 -15.33 10.29
CA HIS A 298 16.04 -15.05 11.62
C HIS A 298 17.29 -15.90 11.91
N GLY A 299 18.15 -15.40 12.80
CA GLY A 299 19.35 -16.10 13.25
C GLY A 299 20.32 -16.50 12.12
N ALA A 300 21.05 -17.61 12.34
CA ALA A 300 22.07 -18.10 11.42
C ALA A 300 21.52 -18.46 10.03
N SER A 301 20.27 -18.93 9.95
CA SER A 301 19.61 -19.27 8.68
C SER A 301 19.62 -18.09 7.70
N SER A 302 19.40 -16.88 8.21
CA SER A 302 19.33 -15.68 7.40
C SER A 302 20.68 -15.25 6.81
N ILE A 303 21.76 -15.47 7.56
CA ILE A 303 23.13 -15.22 7.10
C ILE A 303 23.49 -16.22 6.00
N ILE A 304 23.15 -17.50 6.20
CA ILE A 304 23.40 -18.57 5.21
C ILE A 304 22.64 -18.27 3.91
N ILE A 305 21.35 -17.96 4.00
CA ILE A 305 20.53 -17.57 2.84
C ILE A 305 21.15 -16.37 2.12
N GLY A 306 21.54 -15.34 2.87
CA GLY A 306 22.17 -14.15 2.29
C GLY A 306 23.47 -14.43 1.57
N ILE A 307 24.36 -15.26 2.15
CA ILE A 307 25.61 -15.68 1.50
C ILE A 307 25.31 -16.44 0.20
N LEU A 308 24.35 -17.36 0.22
CA LEU A 308 23.97 -18.13 -0.97
C LEU A 308 23.40 -17.22 -2.08
N VAL A 309 22.53 -16.27 -1.72
CA VAL A 309 21.95 -15.30 -2.66
C VAL A 309 23.02 -14.38 -3.23
N ILE A 310 23.93 -13.87 -2.40
CA ILE A 310 25.06 -13.03 -2.82
C ILE A 310 26.00 -13.80 -3.74
N ALA A 311 26.32 -15.06 -3.41
CA ALA A 311 27.16 -15.92 -4.23
C ALA A 311 26.51 -16.20 -5.59
N ALA A 312 25.22 -16.53 -5.61
CA ALA A 312 24.46 -16.74 -6.85
C ALA A 312 24.42 -15.47 -7.71
N LEU A 313 24.17 -14.31 -7.10
CA LEU A 313 24.21 -13.01 -7.77
C LEU A 313 25.62 -12.69 -8.31
N GLY A 314 26.66 -12.98 -7.54
CA GLY A 314 28.06 -12.82 -7.94
C GLY A 314 28.45 -13.69 -9.12
N LEU A 315 28.03 -14.96 -9.13
CA LEU A 315 28.21 -15.86 -10.26
C LEU A 315 27.46 -15.37 -11.50
N TYR A 316 26.22 -14.90 -11.34
CA TYR A 316 25.42 -14.38 -12.44
C TYR A 316 26.03 -13.10 -13.04
N LEU A 317 26.47 -12.16 -12.21
CA LEU A 317 27.06 -10.89 -12.64
C LEU A 317 28.54 -10.99 -13.03
N ALA A 318 29.18 -12.16 -12.85
CA ALA A 318 30.57 -12.37 -13.20
C ALA A 318 30.80 -12.04 -14.70
N PRO A 319 31.86 -11.26 -15.04
CA PRO A 319 32.10 -10.86 -16.43
C PRO A 319 32.20 -12.03 -17.42
N SER A 320 32.76 -13.16 -16.97
CA SER A 320 32.88 -14.40 -17.76
C SER A 320 31.53 -15.06 -18.06
N VAL A 321 30.57 -14.98 -17.14
CA VAL A 321 29.21 -15.51 -17.31
C VAL A 321 28.37 -14.58 -18.18
N GLN A 322 28.41 -13.27 -17.92
CA GLN A 322 27.72 -12.26 -18.72
C GLN A 322 28.19 -12.26 -20.19
N ALA A 323 29.46 -12.57 -20.46
CA ALA A 323 29.96 -12.74 -21.82
C ALA A 323 29.35 -13.98 -22.53
N LYS A 324 29.08 -15.06 -21.81
CA LYS A 324 28.58 -16.33 -22.36
C LYS A 324 27.05 -16.40 -22.45
N ILE A 325 26.32 -15.66 -21.63
CA ILE A 325 24.85 -15.70 -21.62
C ILE A 325 24.26 -15.00 -22.84
N LYS A 326 23.07 -15.44 -23.27
CA LYS A 326 22.33 -14.83 -24.39
C LYS A 326 22.06 -13.36 -24.11
N GLU A 327 22.14 -12.53 -25.14
CA GLU A 327 22.02 -11.07 -25.05
C GLU A 327 20.77 -10.59 -24.29
N ARG A 328 19.61 -11.23 -24.53
CA ARG A 328 18.35 -10.91 -23.84
C ARG A 328 18.38 -11.06 -22.30
N TRP A 329 19.34 -11.81 -21.77
CA TRP A 329 19.52 -12.05 -20.34
C TRP A 329 20.76 -11.32 -19.78
N ARG A 330 21.48 -10.55 -20.60
CA ARG A 330 22.62 -9.77 -20.13
C ARG A 330 22.13 -8.56 -19.35
N ILE A 331 22.80 -8.25 -18.25
CA ILE A 331 22.56 -7.02 -17.50
C ILE A 331 23.46 -5.94 -18.08
N THR A 332 22.84 -4.91 -18.67
CA THR A 332 23.58 -3.77 -19.22
C THR A 332 23.99 -2.80 -18.10
N ALA A 333 25.08 -2.05 -18.32
CA ALA A 333 25.51 -1.01 -17.40
C ALA A 333 24.41 0.04 -17.18
N ARG A 334 23.67 0.41 -18.23
CA ARG A 334 22.47 1.26 -18.13
C ARG A 334 21.42 0.68 -17.17
N THR A 335 21.02 -0.58 -17.33
CA THR A 335 20.03 -1.22 -16.44
C THR A 335 20.49 -1.20 -14.98
N MET A 336 21.76 -1.49 -14.76
CA MET A 336 22.37 -1.52 -13.44
C MET A 336 22.45 -0.13 -12.81
N ASN A 337 22.85 0.87 -13.60
CA ASN A 337 22.89 2.28 -13.20
C ASN A 337 21.50 2.79 -12.84
N THR A 338 20.49 2.54 -13.69
CA THR A 338 19.10 2.92 -13.41
C THR A 338 18.59 2.24 -12.14
N ALA A 339 18.89 0.94 -11.94
CA ALA A 339 18.52 0.24 -10.71
C ALA A 339 19.15 0.88 -9.47
N LEU A 340 20.46 1.15 -9.50
CA LEU A 340 21.18 1.80 -8.40
C LEU A 340 20.67 3.22 -8.12
N LEU A 341 20.36 4.01 -9.15
CA LEU A 341 19.77 5.33 -9.00
C LEU A 341 18.36 5.25 -8.39
N CYS A 342 17.53 4.29 -8.83
CA CYS A 342 16.21 4.07 -8.24
C CYS A 342 16.34 3.68 -6.76
N THR A 343 17.23 2.75 -6.44
CA THR A 343 17.50 2.33 -5.07
C THR A 343 18.03 3.48 -4.21
N MET A 344 18.97 4.27 -4.73
CA MET A 344 19.47 5.47 -4.05
C MET A 344 18.33 6.44 -3.74
N MET A 345 17.44 6.69 -4.71
CA MET A 345 16.31 7.59 -4.51
C MET A 345 15.25 7.03 -3.55
N ILE A 346 15.02 5.71 -3.54
CA ILE A 346 14.17 5.06 -2.53
C ILE A 346 14.76 5.28 -1.13
N VAL A 347 16.06 5.05 -0.95
CA VAL A 347 16.74 5.24 0.35
C VAL A 347 16.69 6.71 0.77
N ILE A 348 16.89 7.66 -0.15
CA ILE A 348 16.75 9.09 0.14
C ILE A 348 15.31 9.41 0.59
N GLY A 349 14.28 8.93 -0.10
CA GLY A 349 12.89 9.15 0.33
C GLY A 349 12.58 8.50 1.69
N TYR A 350 13.07 7.28 1.89
CA TYR A 350 12.92 6.51 3.13
C TYR A 350 13.65 7.17 4.32
N SER A 351 14.70 7.96 4.08
CA SER A 351 15.45 8.67 5.12
C SER A 351 14.59 9.62 5.97
N SER A 352 13.37 9.98 5.54
CA SER A 352 12.40 10.70 6.37
C SER A 352 12.13 10.01 7.72
N TYR A 353 12.29 8.68 7.81
CA TYR A 353 12.21 7.92 9.06
C TYR A 353 13.27 8.25 10.10
N ALA A 354 14.38 8.88 9.72
CA ALA A 354 15.33 9.41 10.68
C ALA A 354 14.66 10.41 11.64
N LEU A 355 13.63 11.14 11.19
CA LEU A 355 12.86 12.04 12.05
C LEU A 355 12.27 11.29 13.26
N ILE A 356 11.70 10.10 13.06
CA ILE A 356 11.08 9.33 14.14
C ILE A 356 12.11 9.00 15.22
N VAL A 357 13.28 8.50 14.83
CA VAL A 357 14.37 8.15 15.76
C VAL A 357 14.90 9.38 16.50
N ILE A 358 15.12 10.48 15.77
CA ILE A 358 15.62 11.74 16.34
C ILE A 358 14.63 12.31 17.35
N ARG A 359 13.34 12.30 17.04
CA ARG A 359 12.29 12.87 17.91
C ARG A 359 12.02 11.97 19.12
N SER A 360 12.00 10.65 18.94
CA SER A 360 11.89 9.70 20.05
C SER A 360 13.06 9.84 21.03
N THR A 361 14.30 9.94 20.53
CA THR A 361 15.49 10.18 21.39
C THR A 361 15.39 11.48 22.20
N ALA A 362 14.64 12.47 21.71
CA ALA A 362 14.39 13.72 22.42
C ALA A 362 13.29 13.61 23.50
N ASN A 363 12.70 12.43 23.69
CA ASN A 363 11.63 12.14 24.65
C ASN A 363 10.45 13.12 24.52
N THR A 364 9.84 13.16 23.32
CA THR A 364 8.68 14.03 23.08
C THR A 364 7.47 13.63 23.93
N PRO A 365 6.56 14.56 24.27
CA PRO A 365 5.40 14.26 25.12
C PRO A 365 4.53 13.10 24.62
N MET A 366 4.32 13.01 23.31
CA MET A 366 3.83 11.82 22.65
C MET A 366 5.02 11.10 21.99
N ASP A 367 5.33 9.93 22.53
CA ASP A 367 6.42 9.06 22.05
C ASP A 367 5.97 7.60 22.07
N GLN A 368 5.08 7.23 21.14
CA GLN A 368 4.54 5.88 21.11
C GLN A 368 5.62 4.88 20.71
N ASN A 369 5.75 3.82 21.50
CA ASN A 369 6.71 2.72 21.35
C ASN A 369 8.19 3.09 21.46
N SER A 370 8.54 4.35 21.72
CA SER A 370 9.91 4.85 21.90
C SER A 370 10.95 4.27 20.90
N PRO A 371 10.78 4.48 19.58
CA PRO A 371 11.71 4.02 18.55
C PRO A 371 13.03 4.82 18.53
N GLU A 372 13.83 4.74 19.60
CA GLU A 372 15.04 5.52 19.80
C GLU A 372 16.30 4.97 19.09
N ASP A 373 16.29 3.71 18.65
CA ASP A 373 17.40 3.06 17.94
C ASP A 373 16.90 2.19 16.79
N ILE A 374 17.85 1.55 16.09
CA ILE A 374 17.54 0.74 14.92
C ILE A 374 16.68 -0.49 15.24
N PHE A 375 16.78 -1.06 16.46
CA PHE A 375 16.00 -2.24 16.85
C PHE A 375 14.56 -1.85 17.17
N THR A 376 14.38 -0.84 18.02
CA THR A 376 13.04 -0.33 18.37
C THR A 376 12.34 0.31 17.17
N LEU A 377 13.09 0.94 16.24
CA LEU A 377 12.57 1.36 14.94
C LEU A 377 12.10 0.16 14.09
N GLY A 378 12.83 -0.96 14.13
CA GLY A 378 12.44 -2.20 13.46
C GLY A 378 11.08 -2.71 13.92
N GLU A 379 10.90 -2.83 15.24
CA GLU A 379 9.64 -3.26 15.86
C GLU A 379 8.50 -2.28 15.55
N TYR A 380 8.79 -0.97 15.59
CA TYR A 380 7.87 0.10 15.23
C TYR A 380 7.37 -0.04 13.79
N LEU A 381 8.28 -0.13 12.82
CA LEU A 381 7.95 -0.31 11.40
C LEU A 381 7.22 -1.63 11.14
N GLY A 382 7.64 -2.70 11.83
CA GLY A 382 7.08 -4.05 11.74
C GLY A 382 5.69 -4.18 12.35
N ARG A 383 5.24 -3.19 13.15
CA ARG A 383 3.93 -3.19 13.81
C ARG A 383 3.72 -4.41 14.70
N GLU A 384 4.79 -4.94 15.28
CA GLU A 384 4.78 -6.25 15.97
C GLU A 384 3.79 -6.31 17.15
N GLN A 385 3.49 -5.16 17.76
CA GLN A 385 2.51 -5.02 18.83
C GLN A 385 1.09 -5.46 18.47
N TYR A 386 0.70 -5.39 17.19
CA TYR A 386 -0.69 -5.66 16.76
C TYR A 386 -0.97 -7.13 16.46
N GLY A 387 0.01 -8.03 16.56
CA GLY A 387 -0.22 -9.44 16.23
C GLY A 387 -0.06 -9.76 14.76
N THR A 388 -0.03 -11.06 14.48
CA THR A 388 -0.04 -11.61 13.14
C THR A 388 -1.44 -12.12 12.80
N ARG A 389 -1.77 -12.07 11.51
CA ARG A 389 -3.01 -12.63 10.96
C ARG A 389 -2.65 -13.61 9.86
N PRO A 390 -3.25 -14.81 9.84
CA PRO A 390 -2.91 -15.80 8.85
C PRO A 390 -3.47 -15.40 7.48
N LEU A 391 -2.63 -15.48 6.44
CA LEU A 391 -3.02 -15.15 5.07
C LEU A 391 -3.24 -16.40 4.23
N PHE A 392 -2.21 -17.25 4.10
CA PHE A 392 -2.25 -18.43 3.23
C PHE A 392 -2.53 -19.74 3.97
N TYR A 393 -2.06 -19.86 5.21
CA TYR A 393 -2.23 -21.05 6.04
C TYR A 393 -2.21 -20.64 7.51
N GLY A 394 -3.05 -21.26 8.32
CA GLY A 394 -3.11 -20.97 9.75
C GLY A 394 -4.43 -21.40 10.40
N PRO A 395 -4.69 -20.94 11.64
CA PRO A 395 -5.81 -21.40 12.43
C PRO A 395 -7.15 -20.87 11.91
N ALA A 396 -8.22 -21.62 12.21
CA ALA A 396 -9.60 -21.16 12.18
C ALA A 396 -10.03 -20.68 13.57
N PHE A 397 -11.20 -20.03 13.67
CA PHE A 397 -11.71 -19.48 14.92
C PHE A 397 -11.92 -20.52 16.02
N SER A 398 -12.15 -21.78 15.65
CA SER A 398 -12.35 -22.90 16.58
C SER A 398 -11.07 -23.69 16.90
N SER A 399 -9.96 -23.38 16.22
CA SER A 399 -8.69 -24.06 16.42
C SER A 399 -8.19 -23.93 17.85
N LYS A 400 -7.58 -25.02 18.36
CA LYS A 400 -6.97 -25.07 19.69
C LYS A 400 -5.45 -24.98 19.59
N VAL A 401 -4.84 -24.35 20.58
CA VAL A 401 -3.38 -24.35 20.75
C VAL A 401 -2.93 -25.78 20.96
N ALA A 402 -1.93 -26.24 20.21
CA ALA A 402 -1.35 -27.57 20.39
C ALA A 402 -0.71 -27.65 21.78
N LEU A 403 -0.84 -28.77 22.47
CA LEU A 403 -0.29 -28.99 23.80
C LEU A 403 0.79 -30.06 23.75
N ASP A 404 1.85 -29.85 24.52
CA ASP A 404 2.87 -30.86 24.79
C ASP A 404 2.82 -31.24 26.28
N VAL A 405 3.03 -32.52 26.58
CA VAL A 405 3.14 -33.01 27.96
C VAL A 405 4.61 -32.98 28.37
N LYS A 406 4.97 -32.10 29.32
CA LYS A 406 6.30 -32.07 29.95
C LYS A 406 6.16 -32.19 31.46
N ASP A 407 6.87 -33.14 32.05
CA ASP A 407 6.90 -33.41 33.50
C ASP A 407 5.50 -33.61 34.13
N GLY A 408 4.59 -34.23 33.39
CA GLY A 408 3.20 -34.46 33.83
C GLY A 408 2.29 -33.23 33.75
N TYR A 409 2.80 -32.09 33.29
CA TYR A 409 2.03 -30.88 33.04
C TYR A 409 1.81 -30.66 31.55
N CYS A 410 0.64 -30.14 31.22
CA CYS A 410 0.35 -29.68 29.88
C CYS A 410 0.81 -28.24 29.69
N ILE A 411 1.69 -28.06 28.73
CA ILE A 411 2.15 -26.75 28.34
C ILE A 411 1.72 -26.47 26.90
N PRO A 412 1.31 -25.24 26.59
CA PRO A 412 1.03 -24.86 25.22
C PRO A 412 2.32 -24.94 24.40
N ARG A 413 2.22 -25.52 23.21
CA ARG A 413 3.31 -25.52 22.25
C ARG A 413 3.51 -24.10 21.75
N GLN A 414 4.73 -23.62 21.95
CA GLN A 414 5.14 -22.27 21.68
C GLN A 414 6.33 -22.29 20.73
N SER A 415 6.31 -21.37 19.77
CA SER A 415 7.45 -21.03 18.93
C SER A 415 7.89 -19.61 19.27
N GLU A 416 9.17 -19.38 19.53
CA GLU A 416 9.71 -18.04 19.73
C GLU A 416 9.96 -17.36 18.38
N ALA A 417 9.36 -16.19 18.17
CA ALA A 417 9.62 -15.32 17.04
C ALA A 417 10.97 -14.60 17.22
N GLY A 418 12.06 -15.36 17.10
CA GLY A 418 13.42 -14.85 17.17
C GLY A 418 13.80 -14.21 18.50
N SER A 419 14.79 -13.33 18.46
CA SER A 419 15.26 -12.53 19.59
C SER A 419 15.21 -11.05 19.26
N LYS A 420 15.06 -10.23 20.29
CA LYS A 420 15.09 -8.76 20.19
C LYS A 420 16.26 -8.19 20.99
N PHE A 421 16.77 -7.06 20.53
CA PHE A 421 17.84 -6.34 21.22
C PHE A 421 17.26 -5.08 21.85
N VAL A 422 17.52 -4.89 23.14
CA VAL A 422 17.11 -3.69 23.87
C VAL A 422 18.32 -3.06 24.54
N ARG A 423 18.28 -1.74 24.71
CA ARG A 423 19.33 -1.01 25.43
C ARG A 423 19.40 -1.48 26.88
N LYS A 424 20.61 -1.74 27.36
CA LYS A 424 20.86 -2.04 28.77
C LYS A 424 20.90 -0.73 29.55
N GLU A 425 20.06 -0.62 30.57
CA GLU A 425 20.14 0.48 31.52
C GLU A 425 21.45 0.39 32.33
N LYS A 426 22.15 1.51 32.44
CA LYS A 426 23.42 1.57 33.18
C LYS A 426 23.18 1.47 34.66
N THR A 427 23.95 0.62 35.32
CA THR A 427 24.00 0.48 36.77
C THR A 427 24.99 1.44 37.42
N SER A 428 25.94 1.99 36.65
CA SER A 428 26.87 3.04 37.09
C SER A 428 27.22 4.02 35.95
N PRO A 429 27.64 5.26 36.27
CA PRO A 429 28.03 6.25 35.26
C PRO A 429 29.18 5.80 34.34
N ASP A 430 30.07 4.94 34.85
CA ASP A 430 31.25 4.43 34.13
C ASP A 430 30.93 3.19 33.26
N GLU A 431 29.73 2.63 33.39
CA GLU A 431 29.30 1.50 32.58
C GLU A 431 29.16 1.94 31.10
N LYS A 432 29.71 1.14 30.19
CA LYS A 432 29.59 1.39 28.75
C LYS A 432 28.19 1.06 28.27
N ASP A 433 27.75 1.78 27.24
CA ASP A 433 26.52 1.46 26.52
C ASP A 433 26.61 0.03 25.98
N SER A 434 25.52 -0.73 26.09
CA SER A 434 25.42 -2.07 25.55
C SER A 434 23.97 -2.46 25.30
N TYR A 435 23.75 -3.35 24.34
CA TYR A 435 22.46 -4.01 24.10
C TYR A 435 22.46 -5.40 24.72
N ILE A 436 21.31 -5.79 25.26
CA ILE A 436 21.03 -7.15 25.72
C ILE A 436 20.04 -7.83 24.79
N GLU A 437 20.26 -9.11 24.54
CA GLU A 437 19.35 -9.96 23.79
C GLU A 437 18.26 -10.48 24.72
N LEU A 438 17.01 -10.30 24.33
CA LEU A 438 15.84 -10.84 24.99
C LEU A 438 15.10 -11.81 24.07
N PRO A 439 14.42 -12.83 24.63
CA PRO A 439 13.50 -13.65 23.85
C PRO A 439 12.49 -12.77 23.11
N GLY A 440 12.25 -13.10 21.85
CA GLY A 440 11.24 -12.44 21.03
C GLY A 440 9.84 -12.79 21.48
N ARG A 441 8.86 -12.46 20.62
CA ARG A 441 7.47 -12.75 20.91
C ARG A 441 7.23 -14.26 20.92
N VAL A 442 6.50 -14.73 21.93
CA VAL A 442 5.98 -16.09 21.97
C VAL A 442 4.76 -16.19 21.04
N GLU A 443 4.85 -17.07 20.04
CA GLU A 443 3.73 -17.45 19.18
C GLU A 443 3.24 -18.85 19.56
N TYR A 444 1.92 -19.05 19.50
CA TYR A 444 1.31 -20.35 19.80
C TYR A 444 1.14 -21.16 18.53
N GLU A 445 1.58 -22.42 18.57
CA GLU A 445 1.28 -23.37 17.50
C GLU A 445 -0.12 -23.94 17.70
N TYR A 446 -0.91 -24.01 16.62
CA TYR A 446 -2.28 -24.53 16.66
C TYR A 446 -2.35 -25.95 16.12
N ALA A 447 -3.14 -26.81 16.79
CA ALA A 447 -3.31 -28.21 16.42
C ALA A 447 -4.13 -28.37 15.13
N GLN A 448 -5.12 -27.50 14.91
CA GLN A 448 -5.94 -27.49 13.70
C GLN A 448 -5.66 -26.24 12.88
N ASN A 449 -5.30 -26.43 11.61
CA ASN A 449 -5.06 -25.34 10.67
C ASN A 449 -5.80 -25.61 9.36
N MET A 450 -6.01 -24.57 8.57
CA MET A 450 -6.61 -24.66 7.24
C MET A 450 -5.90 -23.78 6.22
N PHE A 451 -6.13 -24.08 4.95
CA PHE A 451 -5.66 -23.24 3.86
C PHE A 451 -6.57 -22.02 3.69
N PHE A 452 -5.96 -20.86 3.48
CA PHE A 452 -6.64 -19.58 3.28
C PHE A 452 -7.66 -19.25 4.38
N PRO A 453 -7.27 -19.24 5.67
CA PRO A 453 -8.21 -18.99 6.77
C PRO A 453 -8.71 -17.54 6.73
N ARG A 454 -10.03 -17.35 6.67
CA ARG A 454 -10.73 -16.06 6.69
C ARG A 454 -11.50 -15.85 7.98
N MET A 455 -11.98 -16.95 8.56
CA MET A 455 -12.59 -16.99 9.89
C MET A 455 -11.57 -17.51 10.91
N TYR A 456 -10.55 -16.72 11.24
CA TYR A 456 -9.40 -17.16 12.05
C TYR A 456 -9.48 -16.75 13.53
N SER A 457 -10.25 -15.71 13.87
CA SER A 457 -10.21 -15.13 15.21
C SER A 457 -11.21 -15.77 16.16
N SER A 458 -10.71 -16.43 17.21
CA SER A 458 -11.56 -17.10 18.20
C SER A 458 -12.49 -16.15 18.95
N SER A 459 -12.07 -14.90 19.20
CA SER A 459 -12.90 -13.88 19.85
C SER A 459 -14.08 -13.42 18.98
N HIS A 460 -14.03 -13.64 17.66
CA HIS A 460 -15.09 -13.27 16.72
C HIS A 460 -15.96 -14.46 16.29
N ALA A 461 -15.81 -15.62 16.94
CA ALA A 461 -16.57 -16.83 16.63
C ALA A 461 -18.10 -16.62 16.55
N PRO A 462 -18.76 -15.89 17.49
CA PRO A 462 -20.19 -15.65 17.40
C PRO A 462 -20.57 -14.81 16.18
N LEU A 463 -19.73 -13.85 15.80
CA LEU A 463 -20.00 -12.95 14.69
C LEU A 463 -19.83 -13.66 13.34
N TYR A 464 -18.85 -14.56 13.20
CA TYR A 464 -18.75 -15.38 11.98
C TYR A 464 -20.02 -16.18 11.70
N LYS A 465 -20.66 -16.70 12.76
CA LYS A 465 -21.93 -17.44 12.68
C LYS A 465 -23.12 -16.58 12.27
N GLN A 466 -23.05 -15.26 12.43
CA GLN A 466 -24.09 -14.34 11.93
C GLN A 466 -23.98 -14.13 10.41
N TRP A 467 -22.77 -14.22 9.85
CA TRP A 467 -22.51 -14.02 8.42
C TRP A 467 -22.62 -15.31 7.59
N VAL A 468 -22.38 -16.46 8.21
CA VAL A 468 -22.40 -17.77 7.56
C VAL A 468 -23.00 -18.81 8.50
N ASP A 469 -23.92 -19.63 7.99
CA ASP A 469 -24.36 -20.85 8.67
C ASP A 469 -23.23 -21.89 8.67
N ILE A 470 -22.52 -21.99 9.81
CA ILE A 470 -21.35 -22.85 9.99
C ILE A 470 -21.80 -24.17 10.61
N LYS A 471 -21.75 -25.25 9.82
CA LYS A 471 -22.00 -26.62 10.27
C LYS A 471 -20.71 -27.30 10.72
N GLY A 472 -19.62 -26.99 10.02
CA GLY A 472 -18.29 -27.55 10.28
C GLY A 472 -18.22 -29.07 10.13
N HIS A 473 -17.13 -29.62 10.63
CA HIS A 473 -16.89 -31.06 10.81
C HIS A 473 -16.00 -31.26 12.04
N ASP A 474 -16.20 -32.37 12.75
CA ASP A 474 -15.47 -32.63 13.99
C ASP A 474 -14.09 -33.22 13.69
N VAL A 475 -13.07 -32.61 14.29
CA VAL A 475 -11.66 -33.02 14.18
C VAL A 475 -11.17 -33.41 15.57
N PRO A 476 -10.50 -34.57 15.74
CA PRO A 476 -9.95 -34.97 17.03
C PRO A 476 -8.83 -34.00 17.47
N TYR A 477 -8.83 -33.67 18.75
CA TYR A 477 -7.84 -32.83 19.41
C TYR A 477 -7.40 -33.52 20.70
N ASP A 478 -6.09 -33.70 20.83
CA ASP A 478 -5.49 -34.23 22.06
C ASP A 478 -5.40 -33.11 23.10
N GLN A 479 -6.30 -33.15 24.07
CA GLN A 479 -6.27 -32.31 25.26
C GLN A 479 -5.60 -33.09 26.40
N CYS A 480 -4.28 -33.19 26.36
CA CYS A 480 -3.50 -33.77 27.48
C CYS A 480 -3.73 -35.26 27.74
N GLY A 481 -3.88 -36.05 26.68
CA GLY A 481 -4.23 -37.47 26.74
C GLY A 481 -5.74 -37.73 26.69
N GLU A 482 -6.58 -36.69 26.79
CA GLU A 482 -8.01 -36.77 26.55
C GLU A 482 -8.34 -36.32 25.13
N MET A 483 -8.81 -37.25 24.29
CA MET A 483 -9.22 -36.94 22.92
C MET A 483 -10.60 -36.30 22.93
N VAL A 484 -10.65 -34.99 22.65
CA VAL A 484 -11.89 -34.23 22.49
C VAL A 484 -12.12 -33.87 21.03
N MET A 485 -13.37 -33.66 20.64
CA MET A 485 -13.72 -33.26 19.28
C MET A 485 -13.84 -31.74 19.17
N VAL A 486 -13.15 -31.16 18.19
CA VAL A 486 -13.22 -29.74 17.87
C VAL A 486 -13.93 -29.56 16.54
N ASN A 487 -15.03 -28.83 16.54
CA ASN A 487 -15.78 -28.54 15.32
C ASN A 487 -15.06 -27.47 14.49
N MET A 488 -14.49 -27.87 13.36
CA MET A 488 -13.75 -27.01 12.43
C MET A 488 -14.65 -26.56 11.28
N PRO A 489 -14.59 -25.29 10.83
CA PRO A 489 -15.34 -24.86 9.66
C PRO A 489 -14.84 -25.55 8.39
N ASN A 490 -15.75 -25.80 7.46
CA ASN A 490 -15.44 -26.33 6.15
C ASN A 490 -14.79 -25.26 5.26
N GLN A 491 -13.99 -25.68 4.28
CA GLN A 491 -13.35 -24.74 3.34
C GLN A 491 -14.38 -23.88 2.59
N TRP A 492 -15.54 -24.46 2.24
CA TRP A 492 -16.60 -23.73 1.57
C TRP A 492 -17.27 -22.68 2.46
N GLU A 493 -17.48 -22.97 3.75
CA GLU A 493 -18.02 -21.99 4.72
C GLU A 493 -17.06 -20.80 4.88
N ASN A 494 -15.76 -21.09 4.92
CA ASN A 494 -14.70 -20.08 4.93
C ASN A 494 -14.67 -19.22 3.65
N ILE A 495 -14.83 -19.82 2.47
CA ILE A 495 -14.96 -19.09 1.20
C ILE A 495 -16.27 -18.28 1.16
N LYS A 496 -17.35 -18.82 1.70
CA LYS A 496 -18.64 -18.12 1.76
C LYS A 496 -18.52 -16.85 2.60
N PHE A 497 -17.81 -16.91 3.72
CA PHE A 497 -17.49 -15.74 4.55
C PHE A 497 -16.64 -14.70 3.80
N PHE A 498 -15.65 -15.14 3.03
CA PHE A 498 -14.86 -14.24 2.17
C PHE A 498 -15.75 -13.46 1.21
N PHE A 499 -16.68 -14.13 0.53
CA PHE A 499 -17.56 -13.47 -0.43
C PHE A 499 -18.64 -12.62 0.25
N SER A 500 -19.25 -13.09 1.35
CA SER A 500 -20.37 -12.39 2.00
C SER A 500 -19.92 -11.19 2.82
N TYR A 501 -18.89 -11.34 3.65
CA TYR A 501 -18.42 -10.28 4.52
C TYR A 501 -17.27 -9.49 3.89
N GLN A 502 -16.16 -10.16 3.57
CA GLN A 502 -14.93 -9.45 3.21
C GLN A 502 -14.99 -8.79 1.83
N LEU A 503 -15.57 -9.45 0.82
CA LEU A 503 -15.74 -8.84 -0.51
C LEU A 503 -17.03 -8.04 -0.61
N ASN A 504 -18.17 -8.59 -0.20
CA ASN A 504 -19.44 -7.87 -0.39
C ASN A 504 -19.61 -6.73 0.63
N PHE A 505 -19.69 -7.03 1.92
CA PHE A 505 -19.94 -6.01 2.94
C PHE A 505 -18.77 -5.01 3.12
N MET A 506 -17.52 -5.49 3.13
CA MET A 506 -16.37 -4.64 3.42
C MET A 506 -15.77 -3.95 2.18
N TYR A 507 -16.10 -4.37 0.95
CA TYR A 507 -15.54 -3.77 -0.26
C TYR A 507 -16.62 -3.31 -1.25
N TRP A 508 -17.45 -4.22 -1.77
CA TRP A 508 -18.45 -3.87 -2.80
C TRP A 508 -19.50 -2.89 -2.29
N ARG A 509 -19.87 -2.94 -1.01
CA ARG A 509 -20.77 -1.95 -0.40
C ARG A 509 -20.23 -0.53 -0.55
N TYR A 510 -18.97 -0.29 -0.20
CA TYR A 510 -18.34 1.01 -0.37
C TYR A 510 -18.08 1.36 -1.83
N PHE A 511 -17.68 0.39 -2.65
CA PHE A 511 -17.59 0.61 -4.08
C PHE A 511 -18.92 1.14 -4.64
N MET A 512 -20.04 0.55 -4.21
CA MET A 512 -21.38 0.98 -4.64
C MET A 512 -21.84 2.29 -3.99
N TRP A 513 -21.42 2.63 -2.78
CA TRP A 513 -21.63 3.99 -2.23
C TRP A 513 -21.14 5.05 -3.21
N ASN A 514 -19.94 4.86 -3.75
CA ASN A 514 -19.28 5.84 -4.60
C ASN A 514 -19.87 5.92 -6.03
N PHE A 515 -20.55 4.87 -6.52
CA PHE A 515 -20.98 4.80 -7.94
C PHE A 515 -22.48 4.48 -8.17
N ALA A 516 -23.24 4.17 -7.13
CA ALA A 516 -24.68 3.92 -7.18
C ALA A 516 -25.46 4.77 -6.17
N GLY A 517 -24.97 4.88 -4.94
CA GLY A 517 -25.57 5.66 -3.87
C GLY A 517 -25.45 5.00 -2.49
N ARG A 518 -25.72 5.78 -1.44
CA ARG A 518 -25.55 5.43 -0.03
C ARG A 518 -26.84 5.66 0.75
N GLN A 519 -27.22 4.67 1.55
CA GLN A 519 -28.46 4.69 2.34
C GLN A 519 -28.42 5.77 3.43
N ASN A 520 -27.33 5.84 4.19
CA ASN A 520 -27.05 6.80 5.25
C ASN A 520 -25.59 6.72 5.68
N ASP A 521 -25.16 7.65 6.53
CA ASP A 521 -23.79 7.74 7.02
C ASP A 521 -23.45 6.91 8.26
N ILE A 522 -24.37 6.06 8.71
CA ILE A 522 -24.23 5.31 9.97
C ILE A 522 -23.43 4.03 9.72
N GLN A 523 -22.42 3.78 10.55
CA GLN A 523 -21.64 2.54 10.51
C GLN A 523 -22.54 1.33 10.80
N GLY A 524 -22.56 0.36 9.88
CA GLY A 524 -23.33 -0.86 10.01
C GLY A 524 -22.48 -2.05 10.47
N SER A 525 -23.11 -3.05 11.06
CA SER A 525 -22.56 -4.38 11.37
C SER A 525 -23.29 -5.51 10.62
N GLY A 526 -24.08 -5.17 9.60
CA GLY A 526 -24.84 -6.12 8.76
C GLY A 526 -26.36 -5.86 8.78
N GLU A 527 -26.81 -4.83 9.47
CA GLU A 527 -28.20 -4.41 9.51
C GLU A 527 -28.64 -3.84 8.15
N ILE A 528 -29.91 -4.04 7.80
CA ILE A 528 -30.49 -3.57 6.52
C ILE A 528 -30.72 -2.06 6.46
N GLU A 529 -30.66 -1.38 7.62
CA GLU A 529 -31.00 0.03 7.76
C GLU A 529 -29.79 0.94 8.01
N HIS A 530 -28.57 0.39 8.14
CA HIS A 530 -27.36 1.14 8.46
C HIS A 530 -26.26 0.94 7.43
N GLY A 531 -25.83 2.03 6.80
CA GLY A 531 -24.64 2.06 5.97
C GLY A 531 -24.67 1.09 4.79
N ASN A 532 -25.83 0.82 4.19
CA ASN A 532 -25.90 0.06 2.95
C ASN A 532 -25.78 0.96 1.72
N TRP A 533 -25.55 0.37 0.57
CA TRP A 533 -25.64 1.07 -0.71
C TRP A 533 -27.06 0.92 -1.27
N ILE A 534 -27.50 1.93 -2.00
CA ILE A 534 -28.79 1.98 -2.68
C ILE A 534 -28.62 2.62 -4.05
N THR A 535 -29.62 2.46 -4.92
CA THR A 535 -29.61 2.99 -6.27
C THR A 535 -30.52 4.20 -6.45
N GLY A 536 -31.57 4.34 -5.63
CA GLY A 536 -32.69 5.24 -5.87
C GLY A 536 -33.76 4.64 -6.79
N ILE A 537 -33.64 3.37 -7.16
CA ILE A 537 -34.61 2.64 -7.98
C ILE A 537 -35.36 1.65 -7.06
N PRO A 538 -36.64 1.92 -6.72
CA PRO A 538 -37.35 1.16 -5.68
C PRO A 538 -37.37 -0.35 -5.88
N PHE A 539 -37.50 -0.84 -7.12
CA PHE A 539 -37.49 -2.28 -7.39
C PHE A 539 -36.16 -2.95 -7.00
N ILE A 540 -35.03 -2.27 -7.21
CA ILE A 540 -33.70 -2.79 -6.86
C ILE A 540 -33.48 -2.64 -5.36
N ASP A 541 -33.75 -1.46 -4.81
CA ASP A 541 -33.49 -1.15 -3.41
C ASP A 541 -34.35 -2.01 -2.47
N ASN A 542 -35.61 -2.27 -2.83
CA ASN A 542 -36.49 -3.15 -2.06
C ASN A 542 -35.98 -4.59 -1.97
N LEU A 543 -35.27 -5.08 -2.99
CA LEU A 543 -34.64 -6.42 -2.98
C LEU A 543 -33.36 -6.45 -2.15
N LEU A 544 -32.64 -5.32 -2.06
CA LEU A 544 -31.37 -5.22 -1.34
C LEU A 544 -31.58 -5.00 0.16
N VAL A 545 -32.40 -4.01 0.52
CA VAL A 545 -32.49 -3.46 1.88
C VAL A 545 -33.94 -3.23 2.34
N GLY A 546 -34.92 -3.71 1.58
CA GLY A 546 -36.34 -3.53 1.88
C GLY A 546 -36.87 -2.13 1.52
N ASN A 547 -38.15 -1.90 1.81
CA ASN A 547 -38.82 -0.65 1.43
C ASN A 547 -38.31 0.54 2.24
N GLN A 548 -37.58 1.43 1.58
CA GLN A 548 -37.00 2.63 2.18
C GLN A 548 -38.06 3.63 2.66
N GLU A 549 -39.28 3.59 2.10
CA GLU A 549 -40.41 4.39 2.58
C GLU A 549 -40.95 3.94 3.94
N LEU A 550 -40.52 2.79 4.47
CA LEU A 550 -40.91 2.32 5.79
C LEU A 550 -39.87 2.68 6.87
N LEU A 551 -38.74 3.27 6.49
CA LEU A 551 -37.72 3.68 7.46
C LEU A 551 -38.26 4.74 8.44
N PRO A 552 -37.78 4.73 9.70
CA PRO A 552 -37.98 5.82 10.65
C PRO A 552 -37.60 7.18 10.04
N GLN A 553 -38.30 8.23 10.47
CA GLN A 553 -38.15 9.57 9.90
C GLN A 553 -36.72 10.12 10.04
N ASP A 554 -36.01 9.77 11.11
CA ASP A 554 -34.62 10.17 11.35
C ASP A 554 -33.65 9.53 10.35
N LEU A 555 -33.88 8.25 9.97
CA LEU A 555 -33.06 7.57 8.96
C LEU A 555 -33.36 8.05 7.54
N LYS A 556 -34.64 8.35 7.24
CA LYS A 556 -35.03 8.90 5.92
C LYS A 556 -34.44 10.28 5.66
N ASN A 557 -34.36 11.11 6.69
CA ASN A 557 -33.83 12.47 6.58
C ASN A 557 -32.33 12.55 6.92
N ASN A 558 -31.65 11.41 6.99
CA ASN A 558 -30.22 11.37 7.23
C ASN A 558 -29.48 12.12 6.10
N LYS A 559 -28.56 13.02 6.48
CA LYS A 559 -27.85 13.89 5.53
C LYS A 559 -26.84 13.15 4.65
N GLY A 560 -26.38 11.98 5.09
CA GLY A 560 -25.51 11.09 4.32
C GLY A 560 -26.25 10.24 3.29
N HIS A 561 -27.57 10.38 3.17
CA HIS A 561 -28.34 9.73 2.12
C HIS A 561 -28.06 10.35 0.76
N ASN A 562 -27.64 9.53 -0.22
CA ASN A 562 -27.44 9.97 -1.60
C ASN A 562 -27.82 8.88 -2.61
N VAL A 563 -28.25 9.29 -3.81
CA VAL A 563 -28.63 8.39 -4.90
C VAL A 563 -28.08 8.89 -6.23
N PHE A 564 -27.40 8.00 -6.95
CA PHE A 564 -26.79 8.29 -8.25
C PHE A 564 -27.43 7.52 -9.41
N TYR A 565 -28.49 6.74 -9.15
CA TYR A 565 -29.21 5.94 -10.16
C TYR A 565 -28.29 5.03 -10.98
N CYS A 566 -27.19 4.59 -10.38
CA CYS A 566 -26.12 3.81 -11.03
C CYS A 566 -25.49 4.51 -12.25
N LEU A 567 -25.69 5.81 -12.49
CA LEU A 567 -25.18 6.49 -13.68
C LEU A 567 -23.64 6.46 -13.75
N PRO A 568 -22.89 6.76 -12.66
CA PRO A 568 -21.44 6.62 -12.67
C PRO A 568 -21.00 5.17 -12.90
N LEU A 569 -21.68 4.20 -12.27
CA LEU A 569 -21.40 2.77 -12.44
C LEU A 569 -21.57 2.34 -13.90
N ILE A 570 -22.71 2.67 -14.52
CA ILE A 570 -23.01 2.32 -15.92
C ILE A 570 -21.97 2.95 -16.85
N LEU A 571 -21.62 4.22 -16.63
CA LEU A 571 -20.62 4.91 -17.44
C LEU A 571 -19.24 4.25 -17.29
N GLY A 572 -18.87 3.85 -16.08
CA GLY A 572 -17.64 3.08 -15.82
C GLY A 572 -17.65 1.71 -16.50
N LEU A 573 -18.75 0.97 -16.47
CA LEU A 573 -18.87 -0.31 -17.17
C LEU A 573 -18.77 -0.14 -18.70
N ILE A 574 -19.40 0.89 -19.27
CA ILE A 574 -19.25 1.23 -20.69
C ILE A 574 -17.79 1.50 -21.02
N GLY A 575 -17.10 2.31 -20.21
CA GLY A 575 -15.68 2.63 -20.43
C GLY A 575 -14.76 1.43 -20.29
N LEU A 576 -15.02 0.55 -19.33
CA LEU A 576 -14.30 -0.70 -19.11
C LEU A 576 -14.41 -1.60 -20.35
N PHE A 577 -15.63 -1.89 -20.81
CA PHE A 577 -15.85 -2.75 -21.96
C PHE A 577 -15.36 -2.09 -23.26
N TRP A 578 -15.60 -0.79 -23.42
CA TRP A 578 -15.08 -0.05 -24.57
C TRP A 578 -13.56 -0.14 -24.62
N GLN A 579 -12.84 0.14 -23.52
CA GLN A 579 -11.39 0.01 -23.48
C GLN A 579 -10.93 -1.41 -23.85
N ALA A 580 -11.55 -2.45 -23.26
CA ALA A 580 -11.16 -3.84 -23.47
C ALA A 580 -11.35 -4.30 -24.93
N TYR A 581 -12.42 -3.86 -25.58
CA TYR A 581 -12.80 -4.32 -26.93
C TYR A 581 -12.42 -3.34 -28.06
N HIS A 582 -11.94 -2.13 -27.76
CA HIS A 582 -11.64 -1.11 -28.78
C HIS A 582 -10.47 -1.49 -29.70
N SER A 583 -9.38 -2.01 -29.16
CA SER A 583 -8.19 -2.40 -29.95
C SER A 583 -7.20 -3.23 -29.14
N GLN A 584 -6.15 -3.75 -29.81
CA GLN A 584 -5.01 -4.38 -29.13
C GLN A 584 -4.31 -3.44 -28.12
N ARG A 585 -4.26 -2.14 -28.40
CA ARG A 585 -3.76 -1.15 -27.42
C ARG A 585 -4.75 -0.96 -26.27
N GLY A 586 -6.04 -1.03 -26.57
CA GLY A 586 -7.13 -0.97 -25.59
C GLY A 586 -7.03 -2.08 -24.55
N ILE A 587 -6.91 -3.34 -24.96
CA ILE A 587 -6.79 -4.47 -24.03
C ILE A 587 -5.50 -4.42 -23.19
N GLN A 588 -4.39 -3.91 -23.76
CA GLN A 588 -3.15 -3.70 -23.01
C GLN A 588 -3.33 -2.64 -21.91
N GLN A 589 -3.94 -1.49 -22.23
CA GLN A 589 -4.27 -0.48 -21.23
C GLN A 589 -5.31 -0.97 -20.21
N PHE A 590 -6.27 -1.79 -20.63
CA PHE A 590 -7.24 -2.41 -19.73
C PHE A 590 -6.54 -3.20 -18.62
N TRP A 591 -5.55 -4.03 -18.97
CA TRP A 591 -4.80 -4.77 -17.95
C TRP A 591 -4.03 -3.85 -17.00
N VAL A 592 -3.50 -2.72 -17.49
CA VAL A 592 -2.84 -1.72 -16.62
C VAL A 592 -3.83 -1.16 -15.58
N VAL A 593 -5.00 -0.68 -16.03
CA VAL A 593 -6.03 -0.10 -15.14
C VAL A 593 -6.65 -1.17 -14.26
N PHE A 594 -6.88 -2.38 -14.77
CA PHE A 594 -7.41 -3.51 -14.01
C PHE A 594 -6.48 -3.94 -12.88
N PHE A 595 -5.18 -4.05 -13.11
CA PHE A 595 -4.25 -4.38 -12.03
C PHE A 595 -4.05 -3.24 -11.05
N LEU A 596 -4.19 -1.98 -11.48
CA LEU A 596 -4.30 -0.87 -10.54
C LEU A 596 -5.54 -1.07 -9.64
N PHE A 597 -6.73 -1.25 -10.23
CA PHE A 597 -8.00 -1.50 -9.52
C PHE A 597 -7.94 -2.70 -8.57
N PHE A 598 -7.42 -3.84 -9.04
CA PHE A 598 -7.33 -5.08 -8.28
C PHE A 598 -6.37 -4.94 -7.10
N MET A 599 -5.18 -4.37 -7.33
CA MET A 599 -4.15 -4.27 -6.29
C MET A 599 -4.52 -3.26 -5.21
N THR A 600 -5.18 -2.16 -5.56
CA THR A 600 -5.62 -1.12 -4.60
C THR A 600 -7.03 -1.34 -4.06
N GLY A 601 -7.62 -2.52 -4.31
CA GLY A 601 -8.96 -2.90 -3.86
C GLY A 601 -8.97 -4.32 -3.30
N ILE A 602 -9.31 -5.29 -4.15
CA ILE A 602 -9.49 -6.70 -3.78
C ILE A 602 -8.23 -7.29 -3.10
N ALA A 603 -7.02 -6.95 -3.56
CA ALA A 603 -5.79 -7.44 -2.93
C ALA A 603 -5.61 -6.92 -1.49
N ILE A 604 -6.10 -5.72 -1.18
CA ILE A 604 -6.09 -5.17 0.17
C ILE A 604 -7.05 -5.97 1.06
N VAL A 605 -8.23 -6.36 0.56
CA VAL A 605 -9.15 -7.24 1.31
C VAL A 605 -8.46 -8.55 1.71
N LEU A 606 -7.73 -9.17 0.77
CA LEU A 606 -6.97 -10.40 1.00
C LEU A 606 -5.90 -10.21 2.08
N TYR A 607 -5.17 -9.09 2.03
CA TYR A 607 -4.08 -8.75 2.94
C TYR A 607 -4.55 -8.34 4.35
N LEU A 608 -5.64 -7.58 4.44
CA LEU A 608 -6.19 -7.14 5.72
C LEU A 608 -6.87 -8.28 6.47
N ASN A 609 -7.43 -9.27 5.75
CA ASN A 609 -8.15 -10.42 6.32
C ASN A 609 -9.06 -9.98 7.49
N GLN A 610 -9.98 -9.05 7.22
CA GLN A 610 -10.73 -8.33 8.24
C GLN A 610 -11.72 -9.27 8.97
N THR A 611 -11.87 -9.06 10.28
CA THR A 611 -12.88 -9.74 11.11
C THR A 611 -14.15 -8.88 11.24
N PRO A 612 -15.32 -9.46 11.52
CA PRO A 612 -16.55 -8.71 11.80
C PRO A 612 -16.39 -7.71 12.94
N ALA A 613 -17.23 -6.66 12.96
CA ALA A 613 -17.23 -5.62 13.99
C ALA A 613 -15.87 -4.93 14.19
N GLN A 614 -15.23 -4.51 13.09
CA GLN A 614 -14.05 -3.65 13.18
C GLN A 614 -14.42 -2.36 13.93
N PRO A 615 -13.56 -1.86 14.84
CA PRO A 615 -13.81 -0.60 15.55
C PRO A 615 -14.08 0.57 14.60
N ARG A 616 -13.38 0.60 13.46
CA ARG A 616 -13.55 1.53 12.35
C ARG A 616 -13.50 0.75 11.05
N GLU A 617 -14.50 0.92 10.20
CA GLU A 617 -14.47 0.38 8.84
C GLU A 617 -13.52 1.22 7.97
N ARG A 618 -12.78 0.59 7.07
CA ARG A 618 -11.59 1.18 6.41
C ARG A 618 -11.79 1.38 4.91
N ASP A 619 -12.89 1.99 4.53
CA ASP A 619 -13.23 2.22 3.12
C ASP A 619 -12.19 3.10 2.39
N TYR A 620 -11.60 4.06 3.09
CA TYR A 620 -10.46 4.87 2.61
C TYR A 620 -9.28 4.02 2.12
N ALA A 621 -9.09 2.80 2.62
CA ALA A 621 -8.03 1.91 2.15
C ALA A 621 -8.25 1.47 0.70
N TYR A 622 -9.50 1.51 0.23
CA TYR A 622 -9.92 1.11 -1.12
C TYR A 622 -10.07 2.29 -2.09
N ALA A 623 -9.81 3.52 -1.64
CA ALA A 623 -9.93 4.73 -2.45
C ALA A 623 -9.10 4.64 -3.74
N GLY A 624 -7.93 3.99 -3.71
CA GLY A 624 -7.12 3.73 -4.90
C GLY A 624 -7.82 2.87 -5.97
N SER A 625 -8.73 1.97 -5.59
CA SER A 625 -9.51 1.20 -6.56
C SER A 625 -10.67 2.02 -7.13
N PHE A 626 -11.25 2.91 -6.33
CA PHE A 626 -12.29 3.83 -6.78
C PHE A 626 -11.71 4.87 -7.75
N TYR A 627 -10.48 5.34 -7.50
CA TYR A 627 -9.68 6.11 -8.45
C TYR A 627 -9.50 5.38 -9.78
N ALA A 628 -9.13 4.08 -9.74
CA ALA A 628 -8.96 3.29 -10.95
C ALA A 628 -10.28 3.09 -11.70
N PHE A 629 -11.39 2.89 -11.00
CA PHE A 629 -12.70 2.81 -11.63
C PHE A 629 -13.14 4.13 -12.25
N ALA A 630 -12.83 5.27 -11.62
CA ALA A 630 -13.09 6.60 -12.18
C ALA A 630 -12.34 6.85 -13.50
N ILE A 631 -11.22 6.17 -13.75
CA ILE A 631 -10.59 6.16 -15.07
C ILE A 631 -11.55 5.58 -16.10
N TRP A 632 -12.15 4.42 -15.82
CA TRP A 632 -13.15 3.83 -16.70
C TRP A 632 -14.40 4.68 -16.84
N VAL A 633 -14.85 5.37 -15.79
CA VAL A 633 -15.94 6.35 -15.90
C VAL A 633 -15.60 7.42 -16.93
N GLY A 634 -14.38 7.98 -16.89
CA GLY A 634 -13.90 8.92 -17.90
C GLY A 634 -13.89 8.31 -19.31
N MET A 635 -13.38 7.08 -19.45
CA MET A 635 -13.36 6.36 -20.74
C MET A 635 -14.76 6.03 -21.26
N GLY A 636 -15.77 5.92 -20.40
CA GLY A 636 -17.16 5.72 -20.78
C GLY A 636 -17.70 6.84 -21.66
N VAL A 637 -17.25 8.08 -21.43
CA VAL A 637 -17.60 9.24 -22.26
C VAL A 637 -17.13 9.05 -23.70
N ALA A 638 -15.88 8.63 -23.87
CA ALA A 638 -15.32 8.30 -25.17
C ALA A 638 -16.06 7.12 -25.84
N GLY A 639 -16.40 6.09 -25.07
CA GLY A 639 -17.20 4.96 -25.54
C GLY A 639 -18.57 5.38 -26.08
N ILE A 640 -19.31 6.19 -25.31
CA ILE A 640 -20.62 6.71 -25.73
C ILE A 640 -20.50 7.57 -27.00
N ILE A 641 -19.54 8.51 -27.05
CA ILE A 641 -19.34 9.36 -28.23
C ILE A 641 -19.02 8.51 -29.46
N ARG A 642 -18.23 7.44 -29.29
CA ARG A 642 -17.91 6.53 -30.39
C ARG A 642 -19.14 5.77 -30.86
N MET A 643 -19.93 5.20 -29.94
CA MET A 643 -21.18 4.51 -30.28
C MET A 643 -22.13 5.44 -31.03
N LEU A 644 -22.36 6.66 -30.53
CA LEU A 644 -23.23 7.63 -31.19
C LEU A 644 -22.77 7.96 -32.62
N ARG A 645 -21.46 8.03 -32.87
CA ARG A 645 -20.90 8.26 -34.21
C ARG A 645 -20.97 7.06 -35.14
N GLU A 646 -21.10 5.84 -34.62
CA GLU A 646 -21.27 4.64 -35.45
C GLU A 646 -22.73 4.45 -35.89
N TYR A 647 -23.68 5.02 -35.15
CA TYR A 647 -25.12 4.98 -35.46
C TYR A 647 -25.65 6.24 -36.16
N SER A 648 -24.87 7.32 -36.21
CA SER A 648 -25.14 8.53 -37.02
C SER A 648 -24.42 8.46 -38.36
#